data_AF-A0A842R6R0-F1
#
_entry.id   AF-A0A842R6R0-F1
#
_cell.length_a   1.000
_cell.length_b   1.000
_cell.length_c   1.000
_cell.angle_alpha   90.00
_cell.angle_beta   90.00
_cell.angle_gamma   90.00
#
_symmetry.space_group_name_H-M   'P 1'
#
loop_
_entity.id
_entity.type
_entity.pdbx_description
1 polymer ?
#
loop_
_entity_poly.entity_id
_entity_poly.type
_entity_poly.pdbx_seq_one_letter_code
_entity_poly.pdbx_strand_id
1 'polypeptide(L)'
;MEREEIILRVDLSTGTITRESAREEDMQNYIGGAGVGAALFAREVSPRTDAFDDENKLIISVGPFTGTSVPFNGRHFMVSKSPLTGIMGEASAGGYFAKELACAGFNHVVISGKSEKPVYLWIHDGDVELRDASGVWGQGTSATEDAIMAELGDPKIKVASIGPAGENLVRYAAIINEKDRAAGRCGLGAVMGSKHLKAIAVRGTGKVTVIDKEALQEAVKELQQLVKDSLLAGVFSNYGTVSNYSNAAIGDVPVKNYTRSRWKGNNNLDAEVWKEKRTGTHGCYACPVRCTGLVNHEGKQVRWPEYETVASMGSNLMVDNPDALIDWNVKVNDIGMDTISLGSCIAGLLECMDRKLLPKLGEDLGFDIPDTPWGDEKTIETIIDLIAARKGIGDSLAEGIKRFVEHHNLPPELATHGKGLEVPMHEPRANNLTALDYFTTNRGAYHCYLPMAVSSNMNFKKEIGVNAMVGRFSSYSGDNMEGKRATVEAVVKLQDASEAYSACGACIFGFQFIDVLQPWIDALNAICGMEHGVKSWVGVGERLFNLKRLYNMKCGITKQDDTLGKRFFERIMKGGTKKHIPPRRKLLDRYYDSRGWTEDGKPTGKSWLDRPKVRPRRVIDYVADMLEESGITQVFSLPGGATPFFVEECFKRPETFNTIVPRHEGAAAVMGDIYARLNRKPALVVGQGVWMATNGGFGIAEAFFAGTPMVIITEFSDWYGLNHFGSYQMGNGEYGAVDLRNMYKAMTKRTFVATEPAELYFCIQQAIKHSMTGRPGPTCVIAKWNTMLGLIRDPMKVEPYPLQPLKGYLNVEPPSISTGDAKKVARMLLDAEDPVMICGRGVHAANAYDEVRELAELIGMPVATSYMGKSSIEETHDLALGSTGSIGQKLANYMVSNADVILAVGTCLAPDNTSNCSFDFIHPRYQDIIQIDIESRNAGWTYPVKVGITSDAKVALREILAAIIQEGVQVDVEERVARIKKMKEDDEMEFFWSKYFFRERIPIDPERIVKSVNERIRKEDLLLLDGGNNRMWFTKLFQTTAPGQLIGPGGAAGIGWCTSAVIGAAIAKEGQEGKVIGIIGDGGFMMGLYNLETARQLDLPFIYIILNNSSLGNVRDYLTARGRKVMEYEETNFAAIANAMGVK
;
A
#
# COMPACT_ATOMS: atom_id res chain seq x y z
N MET A 1 -0.29 18.05 -8.12
CA MET A 1 0.59 19.00 -8.83
C MET A 1 -0.32 20.08 -9.36
N GLU A 2 -0.08 21.34 -9.02
CA GLU A 2 -0.95 22.47 -9.44
C GLU A 2 -0.45 23.12 -10.74
N ARG A 3 0.76 22.78 -11.18
CA ARG A 3 1.35 23.22 -12.46
C ARG A 3 0.97 22.27 -13.59
N GLU A 4 0.48 22.81 -14.69
CA GLU A 4 0.27 22.09 -15.95
C GLU A 4 1.59 21.91 -16.70
N GLU A 5 1.83 20.71 -17.24
CA GLU A 5 2.92 20.44 -18.18
C GLU A 5 2.37 20.10 -19.56
N ILE A 6 3.02 20.58 -20.63
CA ILE A 6 2.55 20.40 -22.01
C ILE A 6 3.45 19.44 -22.78
N ILE A 7 2.81 18.53 -23.51
CA ILE A 7 3.41 17.60 -24.47
C ILE A 7 3.14 18.11 -25.89
N LEU A 8 4.21 18.37 -26.65
CA LEU A 8 4.17 18.62 -28.09
C LEU A 8 4.37 17.30 -28.83
N ARG A 9 3.41 16.90 -29.65
CA ARG A 9 3.51 15.69 -30.49
C ARG A 9 3.75 16.09 -31.93
N VAL A 10 4.76 15.47 -32.54
CA VAL A 10 5.16 15.72 -33.93
C VAL A 10 5.25 14.38 -34.64
N ASP A 11 4.38 14.18 -35.61
CA ASP A 11 4.43 13.03 -36.51
C ASP A 11 5.09 13.45 -37.83
N LEU A 12 6.30 12.98 -38.07
CA LEU A 12 7.10 13.33 -39.24
C LEU A 12 6.59 12.70 -40.53
N SER A 13 5.83 11.60 -40.46
CA SER A 13 5.25 10.95 -41.64
C SER A 13 4.09 11.74 -42.21
N THR A 14 3.27 12.33 -41.33
CA THR A 14 2.08 13.11 -41.73
C THR A 14 2.30 14.62 -41.70
N GLY A 15 3.36 15.09 -41.05
CA GLY A 15 3.60 16.50 -40.74
C GLY A 15 2.67 17.05 -39.65
N THR A 16 1.92 16.18 -38.96
CA THR A 16 0.93 16.60 -37.95
C THR A 16 1.62 17.05 -36.68
N ILE A 17 1.20 18.21 -36.15
CA ILE A 17 1.70 18.79 -34.91
C ILE A 17 0.51 19.03 -33.96
N THR A 18 0.53 18.43 -32.77
CA THR A 18 -0.52 18.60 -31.76
C THR A 18 0.05 18.88 -30.37
N ARG A 19 -0.80 19.40 -29.48
CA ARG A 19 -0.47 19.71 -28.10
C ARG A 19 -1.47 19.05 -27.17
N GLU A 20 -0.99 18.49 -26.08
CA GLU A 20 -1.84 17.96 -25.01
C GLU A 20 -1.18 18.19 -23.65
N SER A 21 -2.00 18.22 -22.60
CA SER A 21 -1.50 18.28 -21.23
C SER A 21 -0.95 16.92 -20.82
N ALA A 22 0.18 16.91 -20.10
CA ALA A 22 0.70 15.70 -19.48
C ALA A 22 -0.29 15.15 -18.45
N ARG A 23 -0.36 13.82 -18.34
CA ARG A 23 -1.25 13.19 -17.35
C ARG A 23 -0.84 13.61 -15.95
N GLU A 24 -1.82 14.02 -15.16
CA GLU A 24 -1.59 14.35 -13.73
C GLU A 24 -0.94 13.18 -12.98
N GLU A 25 -1.32 11.95 -13.33
CA GLU A 25 -0.71 10.75 -12.78
C GLU A 25 0.79 10.63 -13.10
N ASP A 26 1.22 10.99 -14.31
CA ASP A 26 2.63 10.93 -14.69
C ASP A 26 3.43 11.99 -13.93
N MET A 27 2.88 13.18 -13.81
CA MET A 27 3.46 14.29 -13.04
C MET A 27 3.58 13.95 -11.54
N GLN A 28 2.57 13.33 -10.93
CA GLN A 28 2.60 12.90 -9.52
C GLN A 28 3.58 11.74 -9.28
N ASN A 29 3.65 10.79 -10.21
CA ASN A 29 4.44 9.58 -10.02
C ASN A 29 5.89 9.73 -10.49
N TYR A 30 6.16 10.58 -11.48
CA TYR A 30 7.47 10.65 -12.13
C TYR A 30 8.02 12.07 -12.22
N ILE A 31 7.36 13.06 -11.61
CA ILE A 31 7.77 14.47 -11.52
C ILE A 31 7.80 15.17 -12.89
N GLY A 32 8.78 14.84 -13.74
CA GLY A 32 9.02 15.45 -15.04
C GLY A 32 10.31 14.89 -15.65
N GLY A 33 10.95 15.61 -16.57
CA GLY A 33 12.30 15.31 -17.07
C GLY A 33 12.52 13.83 -17.43
N ALA A 34 13.61 13.25 -16.93
CA ALA A 34 13.91 11.82 -17.14
C ALA A 34 12.77 10.87 -16.71
N GLY A 35 11.94 11.29 -15.74
CA GLY A 35 10.82 10.51 -15.22
C GLY A 35 9.65 10.42 -16.19
N VAL A 36 9.01 11.56 -16.48
CA VAL A 36 7.86 11.60 -17.40
C VAL A 36 8.28 11.16 -18.81
N GLY A 37 9.49 11.52 -19.28
CA GLY A 37 10.01 11.03 -20.55
C GLY A 37 10.10 9.50 -20.63
N ALA A 38 10.59 8.83 -19.59
CA ALA A 38 10.65 7.37 -19.54
C ALA A 38 9.26 6.73 -19.37
N ALA A 39 8.35 7.35 -18.62
CA ALA A 39 6.98 6.89 -18.45
C ALA A 39 6.17 6.94 -19.74
N LEU A 40 6.27 8.06 -20.48
CA LEU A 40 5.70 8.21 -21.82
C LEU A 40 6.26 7.14 -22.76
N PHE A 41 7.58 6.98 -22.81
CA PHE A 41 8.23 5.98 -23.66
C PHE A 41 7.75 4.56 -23.34
N ALA A 42 7.80 4.15 -22.07
CA ALA A 42 7.45 2.80 -21.65
C ALA A 42 5.98 2.44 -21.90
N ARG A 43 5.10 3.44 -21.91
CA ARG A 43 3.67 3.29 -22.19
C ARG A 43 3.39 3.21 -23.69
N GLU A 44 4.10 3.99 -24.49
CA GLU A 44 3.72 4.26 -25.87
C GLU A 44 4.54 3.52 -26.93
N VAL A 45 5.71 2.98 -26.55
CA VAL A 45 6.56 2.21 -27.47
C VAL A 45 6.52 0.74 -27.07
N SER A 46 6.24 -0.13 -28.03
CA SER A 46 6.24 -1.57 -27.78
C SER A 46 7.66 -2.05 -27.48
N PRO A 47 7.87 -2.93 -26.48
CA PRO A 47 9.16 -3.53 -26.24
C PRO A 47 9.74 -4.29 -27.45
N ARG A 48 8.88 -4.67 -28.41
CA ARG A 48 9.23 -5.39 -29.65
C ARG A 48 9.64 -4.49 -30.81
N THR A 49 9.40 -3.17 -30.72
CA THR A 49 9.79 -2.19 -31.75
C THR A 49 11.31 -2.15 -31.90
N ASP A 50 11.82 -2.18 -33.13
CA ASP A 50 13.22 -1.96 -33.43
C ASP A 50 13.57 -0.46 -33.29
N ALA A 51 14.84 -0.15 -33.06
CA ALA A 51 15.27 1.22 -32.82
C ALA A 51 15.12 2.14 -34.06
N PHE A 52 15.12 1.58 -35.27
CA PHE A 52 14.99 2.36 -36.51
C PHE A 52 13.59 2.29 -37.13
N ASP A 53 12.63 1.62 -36.48
CA ASP A 53 11.24 1.60 -36.90
C ASP A 53 10.59 3.00 -36.78
N ASP A 54 9.62 3.28 -37.65
CA ASP A 54 8.86 4.54 -37.64
C ASP A 54 8.05 4.70 -36.34
N GLU A 55 7.58 3.58 -35.77
CA GLU A 55 6.87 3.48 -34.50
C GLU A 55 7.75 3.78 -33.29
N ASN A 56 9.07 3.69 -33.41
CA ASN A 56 9.96 4.11 -32.33
C ASN A 56 9.81 5.62 -32.11
N LYS A 57 9.78 6.06 -30.86
CA LYS A 57 9.59 7.47 -30.50
C LYS A 57 10.89 8.05 -29.98
N LEU A 58 11.24 9.25 -30.44
CA LEU A 58 12.28 10.07 -29.83
C LEU A 58 11.60 11.12 -28.96
N ILE A 59 11.83 11.05 -27.65
CA ILE A 59 11.20 11.93 -26.67
C ILE A 59 12.25 12.85 -26.08
N ILE A 60 12.00 14.16 -26.16
CA ILE A 60 12.77 15.19 -25.49
C ILE A 60 11.97 15.67 -24.29
N SER A 61 12.57 15.68 -23.12
CA SER A 61 11.88 16.03 -21.87
C SER A 61 12.72 16.95 -21.00
N VAL A 62 12.08 17.97 -20.42
CA VAL A 62 12.66 18.86 -19.40
C VAL A 62 11.90 18.68 -18.08
N GLY A 63 12.57 18.98 -16.97
CA GLY A 63 11.98 18.82 -15.64
C GLY A 63 11.51 20.14 -15.03
N PRO A 64 10.79 20.09 -13.89
CA PRO A 64 10.20 21.27 -13.29
C PRO A 64 11.19 22.37 -12.90
N PHE A 65 12.45 22.02 -12.58
CA PHE A 65 13.47 23.03 -12.25
C PHE A 65 13.87 23.85 -13.48
N THR A 66 13.74 23.32 -14.68
CA THR A 66 14.21 23.95 -15.90
C THR A 66 13.56 25.32 -16.12
N GLY A 67 14.39 26.33 -16.38
CA GLY A 67 13.96 27.72 -16.58
C GLY A 67 13.67 28.52 -15.29
N THR A 68 13.75 27.91 -14.11
CA THR A 68 13.56 28.58 -12.81
C THR A 68 14.86 29.22 -12.26
N SER A 69 14.86 29.65 -11.00
CA SER A 69 16.04 30.12 -10.27
C SER A 69 16.84 29.01 -9.57
N VAL A 70 16.37 27.77 -9.58
CA VAL A 70 17.07 26.62 -8.99
C VAL A 70 18.42 26.41 -9.70
N PRO A 71 19.53 26.29 -8.97
CA PRO A 71 20.83 26.06 -9.60
C PRO A 71 20.85 24.73 -10.38
N PHE A 72 21.67 24.69 -11.44
CA PHE A 72 21.90 23.50 -12.29
C PHE A 72 20.73 23.05 -13.18
N ASN A 73 19.75 23.89 -13.43
CA ASN A 73 18.51 23.54 -14.11
C ASN A 73 18.53 23.58 -15.65
N GLY A 74 19.70 23.56 -16.27
CA GLY A 74 19.84 23.62 -17.74
C GLY A 74 19.80 22.27 -18.46
N ARG A 75 19.18 21.22 -17.90
CA ARG A 75 19.22 19.86 -18.48
C ARG A 75 17.95 19.49 -19.23
N HIS A 76 18.12 18.83 -20.36
CA HIS A 76 17.07 18.07 -21.06
C HIS A 76 17.50 16.61 -21.21
N PHE A 77 16.51 15.73 -21.37
CA PHE A 77 16.67 14.29 -21.46
C PHE A 77 16.06 13.80 -22.78
N MET A 78 16.86 13.03 -23.51
CA MET A 78 16.47 12.31 -24.72
C MET A 78 16.16 10.87 -24.33
N VAL A 79 15.00 10.35 -24.71
CA VAL A 79 14.55 8.98 -24.42
C VAL A 79 14.06 8.30 -25.70
N SER A 80 14.53 7.08 -25.98
CA SER A 80 14.05 6.27 -27.10
C SER A 80 14.42 4.78 -26.93
N LYS A 81 14.05 3.93 -27.90
CA LYS A 81 14.64 2.60 -28.04
C LYS A 81 16.08 2.79 -28.56
N SER A 82 17.05 2.36 -27.79
CA SER A 82 18.47 2.48 -28.12
C SER A 82 18.84 1.53 -29.26
N PRO A 83 19.38 2.01 -30.41
CA PRO A 83 19.90 1.13 -31.44
C PRO A 83 21.11 0.34 -30.95
N LEU A 84 21.90 0.89 -30.03
CA LEU A 84 23.08 0.18 -29.52
C LEU A 84 22.70 -1.01 -28.64
N THR A 85 21.77 -0.82 -27.70
CA THR A 85 21.49 -1.80 -26.64
C THR A 85 20.20 -2.58 -26.84
N GLY A 86 19.30 -2.14 -27.72
CA GLY A 86 18.01 -2.79 -27.96
C GLY A 86 17.04 -2.66 -26.78
N ILE A 87 17.30 -1.74 -25.85
CA ILE A 87 16.47 -1.47 -24.66
C ILE A 87 16.18 0.02 -24.53
N MET A 88 15.55 0.47 -23.45
CA MET A 88 15.33 1.90 -23.24
C MET A 88 16.67 2.64 -23.12
N GLY A 89 16.92 3.54 -24.08
CA GLY A 89 18.03 4.47 -24.07
C GLY A 89 17.61 5.80 -23.47
N GLU A 90 18.47 6.36 -22.63
CA GLU A 90 18.29 7.72 -22.10
C GLU A 90 19.66 8.43 -22.13
N ALA A 91 19.68 9.66 -22.65
CA ALA A 91 20.85 10.53 -22.66
C ALA A 91 20.46 11.94 -22.23
N SER A 92 21.36 12.67 -21.58
CA SER A 92 21.08 14.03 -21.14
C SER A 92 22.16 15.01 -21.58
N ALA A 93 21.73 16.22 -21.94
CA ALA A 93 22.60 17.31 -22.33
C ALA A 93 22.27 18.58 -21.56
N GLY A 94 23.29 19.41 -21.40
CA GLY A 94 23.22 20.70 -20.72
C GLY A 94 23.04 21.85 -21.70
N GLY A 95 23.59 23.01 -21.34
CA GLY A 95 23.52 24.23 -22.13
C GLY A 95 22.30 25.08 -21.79
N TYR A 96 21.74 25.73 -22.81
CA TYR A 96 20.61 26.64 -22.75
C TYR A 96 19.39 26.11 -23.53
N PHE A 97 19.54 25.08 -24.36
CA PHE A 97 18.44 24.46 -25.12
C PHE A 97 17.22 24.10 -24.25
N ALA A 98 17.45 23.43 -23.12
CA ALA A 98 16.39 23.02 -22.20
C ALA A 98 15.58 24.22 -21.67
N LYS A 99 16.27 25.32 -21.34
CA LYS A 99 15.64 26.56 -20.89
C LYS A 99 14.79 27.17 -22.01
N GLU A 100 15.29 27.23 -23.23
CA GLU A 100 14.52 27.80 -24.35
C GLU A 100 13.25 26.97 -24.62
N LEU A 101 13.34 25.64 -24.54
CA LEU A 101 12.16 24.76 -24.68
C LEU A 101 11.11 25.00 -23.60
N ALA A 102 11.53 25.04 -22.34
CA ALA A 102 10.62 25.34 -21.24
C ALA A 102 10.00 26.74 -21.36
N CYS A 103 10.77 27.75 -21.76
CA CYS A 103 10.29 29.12 -21.97
C CYS A 103 9.39 29.25 -23.20
N ALA A 104 9.50 28.37 -24.19
CA ALA A 104 8.61 28.30 -25.35
C ALA A 104 7.25 27.66 -25.02
N GLY A 105 7.08 27.15 -23.79
CA GLY A 105 5.82 26.61 -23.28
C GLY A 105 5.69 25.08 -23.36
N PHE A 106 6.78 24.35 -23.60
CA PHE A 106 6.76 22.89 -23.75
C PHE A 106 7.64 22.20 -22.71
N ASN A 107 7.12 21.14 -22.11
CA ASN A 107 7.85 20.29 -21.16
C ASN A 107 8.38 19.02 -21.83
N HIS A 108 7.60 18.49 -22.77
CA HIS A 108 7.90 17.24 -23.46
C HIS A 108 7.66 17.42 -24.96
N VAL A 109 8.53 16.85 -25.79
CA VAL A 109 8.37 16.78 -27.25
C VAL A 109 8.48 15.32 -27.64
N VAL A 110 7.44 14.78 -28.28
CA VAL A 110 7.35 13.39 -28.72
C VAL A 110 7.39 13.36 -30.24
N ILE A 111 8.43 12.76 -30.80
CA ILE A 111 8.64 12.66 -32.24
C ILE A 111 8.42 11.22 -32.69
N SER A 112 7.50 11.02 -33.64
CA SER A 112 7.18 9.74 -34.25
C SER A 112 7.22 9.81 -35.77
N GLY A 113 7.13 8.66 -36.45
CA GLY A 113 7.16 8.58 -37.90
C GLY A 113 8.54 8.89 -38.47
N LYS A 114 8.57 9.12 -39.78
CA LYS A 114 9.76 9.44 -40.58
C LYS A 114 9.38 10.38 -41.72
N SER A 115 10.16 11.43 -41.91
CA SER A 115 9.97 12.37 -43.02
C SER A 115 10.53 11.80 -44.33
N GLU A 116 9.87 12.06 -45.46
CA GLU A 116 10.35 11.64 -46.79
C GLU A 116 11.71 12.28 -47.15
N LYS A 117 11.95 13.50 -46.68
CA LYS A 117 13.18 14.27 -46.89
C LYS A 117 13.75 14.80 -45.57
N PRO A 118 15.03 15.19 -45.51
CA PRO A 118 15.58 15.87 -44.35
C PRO A 118 14.78 17.10 -43.91
N VAL A 119 14.40 17.15 -42.64
CA VAL A 119 13.68 18.27 -42.02
C VAL A 119 14.30 18.70 -40.71
N TYR A 120 13.99 19.92 -40.25
CA TYR A 120 14.22 20.35 -38.87
C TYR A 120 12.93 20.87 -38.25
N LEU A 121 12.78 20.66 -36.94
CA LEU A 121 11.65 21.17 -36.16
C LEU A 121 11.99 22.56 -35.63
N TRP A 122 11.17 23.56 -35.97
CA TRP A 122 11.30 24.92 -35.45
C TRP A 122 10.22 25.19 -34.40
N ILE A 123 10.63 25.64 -33.22
CA ILE A 123 9.75 25.99 -32.11
C ILE A 123 10.05 27.44 -31.71
N HIS A 124 9.07 28.33 -31.89
CA HIS A 124 9.15 29.72 -31.46
C HIS A 124 7.90 30.11 -30.70
N ASP A 125 8.01 30.23 -29.38
CA ASP A 125 6.92 30.69 -28.50
C ASP A 125 5.53 30.15 -28.86
N GLY A 126 5.23 28.91 -28.46
CA GLY A 126 3.99 28.26 -28.83
C GLY A 126 3.91 27.85 -30.30
N ASP A 127 4.38 28.63 -31.27
CA ASP A 127 4.34 28.27 -32.69
C ASP A 127 5.37 27.18 -33.03
N VAL A 128 4.94 26.19 -33.83
CA VAL A 128 5.74 25.01 -34.16
C VAL A 128 5.54 24.65 -35.62
N GLU A 129 6.63 24.44 -36.36
CA GLU A 129 6.59 24.03 -37.76
C GLU A 129 7.76 23.11 -38.14
N LEU A 130 7.56 22.30 -39.17
CA LEU A 130 8.61 21.49 -39.81
C LEU A 130 9.14 22.24 -41.03
N ARG A 131 10.46 22.39 -41.12
CA ARG A 131 11.15 23.08 -42.22
C ARG A 131 12.11 22.14 -42.95
N ASP A 132 12.41 22.46 -44.20
CA ASP A 132 13.35 21.70 -45.01
C ASP A 132 14.77 21.81 -44.44
N ALA A 133 15.47 20.68 -44.33
CA ALA A 133 16.87 20.63 -43.89
C ALA A 133 17.78 20.00 -44.95
N SER A 134 17.34 19.89 -46.20
CA SER A 134 18.10 19.22 -47.27
C SER A 134 19.42 19.94 -47.56
N GLY A 135 19.45 21.27 -47.42
CA GLY A 135 20.66 22.08 -47.62
C GLY A 135 21.75 21.91 -46.56
N VAL A 136 21.39 21.38 -45.38
CA VAL A 136 22.32 21.15 -44.25
C VAL A 136 22.55 19.67 -43.96
N TRP A 137 21.86 18.76 -44.66
CA TRP A 137 22.13 17.32 -44.59
C TRP A 137 23.55 17.02 -45.13
N GLY A 138 24.30 16.19 -44.43
CA GLY A 138 25.72 15.93 -44.68
C GLY A 138 26.68 16.91 -43.99
N GLN A 139 26.18 18.01 -43.43
CA GLN A 139 27.03 18.97 -42.70
C GLN A 139 27.23 18.56 -41.23
N GLY A 140 28.36 18.98 -40.65
CA GLY A 140 28.60 18.88 -39.22
C GLY A 140 27.62 19.68 -38.38
N THR A 141 27.52 19.37 -37.09
CA THR A 141 26.56 19.99 -36.16
C THR A 141 26.80 21.50 -36.02
N SER A 142 28.06 21.96 -36.07
CA SER A 142 28.39 23.38 -35.92
C SER A 142 27.90 24.19 -37.12
N ALA A 143 28.15 23.69 -38.34
CA ALA A 143 27.70 24.33 -39.57
C ALA A 143 26.16 24.28 -39.69
N THR A 144 25.54 23.18 -39.26
CA THR A 144 24.07 23.04 -39.20
C THR A 144 23.46 24.09 -38.28
N GLU A 145 23.98 24.24 -37.06
CA GLU A 145 23.50 25.23 -36.10
C GLU A 145 23.68 26.67 -36.63
N ASP A 146 24.85 27.00 -37.19
CA ASP A 146 25.12 28.32 -37.76
C ASP A 146 24.20 28.64 -38.95
N ALA A 147 23.95 27.67 -39.83
CA ALA A 147 23.06 27.83 -40.98
C ALA A 147 21.60 28.06 -40.56
N ILE A 148 21.09 27.30 -39.58
CA ILE A 148 19.72 27.45 -39.08
C ILE A 148 19.56 28.80 -38.35
N MET A 149 20.54 29.21 -37.53
CA MET A 149 20.49 30.52 -36.88
C MET A 149 20.54 31.67 -37.89
N ALA A 150 21.33 31.54 -38.96
CA ALA A 150 21.37 32.53 -40.04
C ALA A 150 20.06 32.58 -40.84
N GLU A 151 19.45 31.43 -41.14
CA GLU A 151 18.15 31.35 -41.81
C GLU A 151 17.04 32.04 -41.00
N LEU A 152 17.02 31.80 -39.68
CA LEU A 152 15.98 32.30 -38.78
C LEU A 152 16.25 33.72 -38.24
N GLY A 153 17.46 34.25 -38.44
CA GLY A 153 17.80 35.64 -38.13
C GLY A 153 17.91 35.99 -36.64
N ASP A 154 18.01 35.02 -35.73
CA ASP A 154 18.18 35.26 -34.29
C ASP A 154 19.36 34.43 -33.70
N PRO A 155 20.46 35.06 -33.28
CA PRO A 155 21.60 34.35 -32.67
C PRO A 155 21.31 33.78 -31.28
N LYS A 156 20.15 34.09 -30.68
CA LYS A 156 19.74 33.53 -29.38
C LYS A 156 19.08 32.16 -29.50
N ILE A 157 18.71 31.73 -30.71
CA ILE A 157 18.18 30.39 -30.99
C ILE A 157 19.12 29.33 -30.42
N LYS A 158 18.55 28.24 -29.95
CA LYS A 158 19.30 27.06 -29.51
C LYS A 158 18.91 25.89 -30.37
N VAL A 159 19.91 25.24 -30.94
CA VAL A 159 19.73 24.13 -31.87
C VAL A 159 20.31 22.87 -31.24
N ALA A 160 19.52 21.79 -31.24
CA ALA A 160 20.00 20.43 -31.01
C ALA A 160 19.97 19.69 -32.35
N SER A 161 21.13 19.21 -32.82
CA SER A 161 21.29 18.65 -34.16
C SER A 161 22.11 17.36 -34.16
N ILE A 162 22.00 16.61 -35.25
CA ILE A 162 22.88 15.47 -35.54
C ILE A 162 23.89 15.86 -36.60
N GLY A 163 25.09 15.28 -36.53
CA GLY A 163 26.08 15.35 -37.60
C GLY A 163 26.01 14.12 -38.53
N PRO A 164 26.98 13.97 -39.43
CA PRO A 164 27.05 12.86 -40.37
C PRO A 164 26.94 11.47 -39.73
N ALA A 165 27.42 11.27 -38.50
CA ALA A 165 27.29 9.97 -37.85
C ALA A 165 25.83 9.61 -37.52
N GLY A 166 25.01 10.60 -37.15
CA GLY A 166 23.57 10.38 -36.95
C GLY A 166 22.85 10.09 -38.25
N GLU A 167 23.18 10.83 -39.31
CA GLU A 167 22.63 10.63 -40.66
C GLU A 167 22.97 9.25 -41.22
N ASN A 168 24.21 8.79 -40.98
CA ASN A 168 24.69 7.47 -41.37
C ASN A 168 24.30 6.39 -40.35
N LEU A 169 23.45 6.68 -39.35
CA LEU A 169 22.92 5.70 -38.40
C LEU A 169 23.99 4.97 -37.55
N VAL A 170 25.14 5.59 -37.27
CA VAL A 170 26.16 5.02 -36.35
C VAL A 170 25.49 4.73 -34.99
N ARG A 171 25.54 3.50 -34.49
CA ARG A 171 24.72 3.07 -33.33
C ARG A 171 25.05 3.80 -32.02
N TYR A 172 26.14 4.56 -31.97
CA TYR A 172 26.52 5.44 -30.88
C TYR A 172 26.65 6.91 -31.32
N ALA A 173 25.86 7.31 -32.32
CA ALA A 173 25.70 8.71 -32.70
C ALA A 173 24.99 9.52 -31.60
N ALA A 174 25.49 10.73 -31.40
CA ALA A 174 25.04 11.69 -30.40
C ALA A 174 24.12 12.75 -31.02
N ILE A 175 23.31 13.38 -30.17
CA ILE A 175 22.65 14.65 -30.50
C ILE A 175 23.44 15.76 -29.81
N ILE A 176 23.82 16.79 -30.57
CA ILE A 176 24.69 17.88 -30.10
C ILE A 176 23.91 19.19 -30.12
N ASN A 177 23.90 19.88 -29.00
CA ASN A 177 23.39 21.25 -28.90
C ASN A 177 24.50 22.24 -28.57
N GLU A 178 24.36 23.47 -29.07
CA GLU A 178 25.31 24.57 -28.82
C GLU A 178 26.75 24.13 -29.14
N LYS A 179 26.91 23.45 -30.28
CA LYS A 179 28.15 22.91 -30.87
C LYS A 179 28.92 21.88 -30.03
N ASP A 180 28.71 21.78 -28.72
CA ASP A 180 29.55 20.95 -27.83
C ASP A 180 28.81 20.22 -26.69
N ARG A 181 27.50 20.44 -26.50
CA ARG A 181 26.71 19.78 -25.46
C ARG A 181 26.11 18.51 -26.04
N ALA A 182 26.53 17.36 -25.54
CA ALA A 182 26.14 16.07 -26.12
C ALA A 182 25.11 15.32 -25.27
N ALA A 183 23.97 14.97 -25.88
CA ALA A 183 23.17 13.83 -25.47
C ALA A 183 23.80 12.60 -26.15
N GLY A 184 24.94 12.17 -25.61
CA GLY A 184 25.88 11.34 -26.35
C GLY A 184 25.50 9.87 -26.47
N ARG A 185 25.14 9.24 -25.34
CA ARG A 185 25.13 7.79 -25.23
C ARG A 185 23.83 7.17 -25.73
N CYS A 186 23.84 5.84 -25.91
CA CYS A 186 22.69 5.03 -26.38
C CYS A 186 22.28 5.24 -27.84
N GLY A 187 23.02 6.02 -28.63
CA GLY A 187 22.78 6.11 -30.08
C GLY A 187 21.55 6.89 -30.50
N LEU A 188 21.08 7.82 -29.65
CA LEU A 188 19.83 8.54 -29.91
C LEU A 188 19.95 9.50 -31.12
N GLY A 189 21.18 9.89 -31.50
CA GLY A 189 21.43 10.63 -32.75
C GLY A 189 21.14 9.79 -33.99
N ALA A 190 21.37 8.47 -33.96
CA ALA A 190 21.02 7.59 -35.07
C ALA A 190 19.51 7.38 -35.18
N VAL A 191 18.79 7.35 -34.05
CA VAL A 191 17.32 7.35 -34.07
C VAL A 191 16.81 8.62 -34.73
N MET A 192 17.34 9.78 -34.34
CA MET A 192 16.98 11.07 -34.94
C MET A 192 17.26 11.09 -36.46
N GLY A 193 18.42 10.55 -36.89
CA GLY A 193 18.77 10.41 -38.31
C GLY A 193 17.88 9.45 -39.09
N SER A 194 17.49 8.31 -38.50
CA SER A 194 16.60 7.33 -39.14
C SER A 194 15.24 7.92 -39.54
N LYS A 195 14.82 8.97 -38.83
CA LYS A 195 13.58 9.71 -39.05
C LYS A 195 13.71 10.88 -40.03
N HIS A 196 14.91 11.09 -40.59
CA HIS A 196 15.29 12.26 -41.39
C HIS A 196 15.09 13.60 -40.66
N LEU A 197 15.22 13.60 -39.33
CA LEU A 197 15.18 14.83 -38.55
C LEU A 197 16.61 15.30 -38.29
N LYS A 198 17.03 16.39 -38.94
CA LYS A 198 18.38 16.94 -38.84
C LYS A 198 18.61 17.73 -37.55
N ALA A 199 17.60 18.50 -37.14
CA ALA A 199 17.71 19.38 -35.98
C ALA A 199 16.37 19.70 -35.33
N ILE A 200 16.44 20.17 -34.09
CA ILE A 200 15.36 20.84 -33.37
C ILE A 200 15.91 22.22 -32.97
N ALA A 201 15.31 23.28 -33.49
CA ALA A 201 15.67 24.65 -33.19
C ALA A 201 14.57 25.27 -32.31
N VAL A 202 14.98 25.96 -31.25
CA VAL A 202 14.06 26.49 -30.26
C VAL A 202 14.41 27.92 -29.88
N ARG A 203 13.37 28.75 -29.78
CA ARG A 203 13.42 30.08 -29.17
C ARG A 203 12.21 30.28 -28.25
N GLY A 204 12.48 30.50 -26.98
CA GLY A 204 11.48 30.74 -25.94
C GLY A 204 11.71 32.06 -25.21
N THR A 205 10.72 32.95 -25.26
CA THR A 205 10.72 34.26 -24.58
C THR A 205 9.83 34.30 -23.34
N GLY A 206 9.01 33.28 -23.12
CA GLY A 206 8.12 33.16 -21.97
C GLY A 206 8.82 32.92 -20.62
N LYS A 207 8.01 32.85 -19.56
CA LYS A 207 8.46 32.54 -18.19
C LYS A 207 7.80 31.24 -17.73
N VAL A 208 8.56 30.42 -17.01
CA VAL A 208 8.03 29.20 -16.40
C VAL A 208 7.22 29.53 -15.14
N THR A 209 6.15 28.77 -14.92
CA THR A 209 5.26 28.92 -13.76
C THR A 209 5.91 28.37 -12.48
N VAL A 210 5.78 29.13 -11.38
CA VAL A 210 6.19 28.75 -10.02
C VAL A 210 5.00 29.05 -9.10
N ILE A 211 4.55 28.05 -8.34
CA ILE A 211 3.38 28.15 -7.46
C ILE A 211 3.69 29.03 -6.24
N ASP A 212 4.76 28.71 -5.51
CA ASP A 212 5.23 29.48 -4.37
C ASP A 212 6.62 30.07 -4.62
N LYS A 213 6.66 31.39 -4.86
CA LYS A 213 7.90 32.09 -5.17
C LYS A 213 8.75 32.38 -3.93
N GLU A 214 8.13 32.55 -2.76
CA GLU A 214 8.83 32.89 -1.53
C GLU A 214 9.54 31.66 -0.98
N ALA A 215 8.83 30.53 -0.89
CA ALA A 215 9.43 29.26 -0.50
C ALA A 215 10.54 28.83 -1.47
N LEU A 216 10.36 29.07 -2.77
CA LEU A 216 11.42 28.80 -3.76
C LEU A 216 12.66 29.65 -3.52
N GLN A 217 12.51 30.94 -3.19
CA GLN A 217 13.66 31.82 -2.93
C GLN A 217 14.46 31.36 -1.72
N GLU A 218 13.78 30.91 -0.65
CA GLU A 218 14.42 30.38 0.55
C GLU A 218 15.21 29.11 0.25
N ALA A 219 14.59 28.13 -0.41
CA ALA A 219 15.26 26.90 -0.83
C ALA A 219 16.47 27.17 -1.75
N VAL A 220 16.32 28.10 -2.70
CA VAL A 220 17.42 28.49 -3.61
C VAL A 220 18.58 29.15 -2.87
N LYS A 221 18.30 29.99 -1.87
CA LYS A 221 19.34 30.63 -1.05
C LYS A 221 20.16 29.59 -0.30
N GLU A 222 19.50 28.58 0.28
CA GLU A 222 20.16 27.47 0.96
C GLU A 222 20.99 26.64 -0.03
N LEU A 223 20.42 26.25 -1.17
CA LEU A 223 21.13 25.51 -2.22
C LEU A 223 22.38 26.25 -2.70
N GLN A 224 22.29 27.56 -2.92
CA GLN A 224 23.45 28.38 -3.31
C GLN A 224 24.54 28.40 -2.24
N GLN A 225 24.15 28.44 -0.96
CA GLN A 225 25.11 28.39 0.14
C GLN A 225 25.81 27.03 0.20
N LEU A 226 25.05 25.93 0.12
CA LEU A 226 25.58 24.56 0.09
C LEU A 226 26.54 24.33 -1.08
N VAL A 227 26.27 24.91 -2.26
CA VAL A 227 27.21 24.84 -3.40
C VAL A 227 28.50 25.60 -3.11
N LYS A 228 28.44 26.77 -2.47
CA LYS A 228 29.64 27.56 -2.12
C LYS A 228 30.52 26.81 -1.10
N ASP A 229 29.89 26.13 -0.16
CA ASP A 229 30.57 25.38 0.90
C ASP A 229 31.11 24.02 0.43
N SER A 230 30.71 23.58 -0.78
CA SER A 230 31.13 22.30 -1.35
C SER A 230 32.55 22.35 -1.92
N LEU A 231 33.46 21.60 -1.29
CA LEU A 231 34.82 21.40 -1.80
C LEU A 231 34.83 20.82 -3.23
N LEU A 232 33.94 19.86 -3.49
CA LEU A 232 33.86 19.20 -4.80
C LEU A 232 33.40 20.15 -5.90
N ALA A 233 32.44 21.05 -5.60
CA ALA A 233 32.06 22.12 -6.52
C ALA A 233 33.23 23.06 -6.82
N GLY A 234 34.03 23.41 -5.81
CA GLY A 234 35.25 24.21 -5.98
C GLY A 234 36.29 23.54 -6.88
N VAL A 235 36.52 22.23 -6.72
CA VAL A 235 37.43 21.45 -7.59
C VAL A 235 36.93 21.47 -9.04
N PHE A 236 35.63 21.23 -9.26
CA PHE A 236 35.06 21.21 -10.62
C PHE A 236 35.00 22.61 -11.26
N SER A 237 34.87 23.68 -10.47
CA SER A 237 35.01 25.06 -10.97
C SER A 237 36.45 25.34 -11.44
N ASN A 238 37.45 24.83 -10.71
CA ASN A 238 38.86 25.06 -11.03
C ASN A 238 39.41 24.19 -12.15
N TYR A 239 38.98 22.92 -12.25
CA TYR A 239 39.60 21.91 -13.11
C TYR A 239 38.60 21.20 -14.03
N GLY A 240 37.30 21.50 -13.93
CA GLY A 240 36.26 20.74 -14.62
C GLY A 240 36.23 19.27 -14.20
N THR A 241 35.60 18.44 -15.04
CA THR A 241 35.53 17.00 -14.81
C THR A 241 36.89 16.32 -14.93
N VAL A 242 37.83 16.90 -15.67
CA VAL A 242 39.19 16.36 -15.86
C VAL A 242 39.97 16.24 -14.54
N SER A 243 39.53 16.91 -13.48
CA SER A 243 39.96 16.61 -12.10
C SER A 243 39.89 15.11 -11.73
N ASN A 244 38.93 14.36 -12.28
CA ASN A 244 38.81 12.91 -12.06
C ASN A 244 39.99 12.10 -12.63
N TYR A 245 40.81 12.69 -13.50
CA TYR A 245 42.02 12.04 -14.02
C TYR A 245 43.05 11.75 -12.92
N SER A 246 42.98 12.48 -11.80
CA SER A 246 43.75 12.19 -10.58
C SER A 246 43.52 10.77 -10.04
N ASN A 247 42.38 10.14 -10.37
CA ASN A 247 42.09 8.76 -9.99
C ASN A 247 42.98 7.73 -10.72
N ALA A 248 43.81 8.14 -11.70
CA ALA A 248 44.86 7.30 -12.27
C ALA A 248 45.82 6.78 -11.18
N ALA A 249 46.05 7.55 -10.11
CA ALA A 249 46.90 7.14 -8.98
C ALA A 249 46.40 5.87 -8.28
N ILE A 250 45.07 5.71 -8.22
CA ILE A 250 44.40 4.57 -7.60
C ILE A 250 44.01 3.47 -8.60
N GLY A 251 44.40 3.63 -9.87
CA GLY A 251 44.18 2.67 -10.96
C GLY A 251 42.77 2.69 -11.55
N ASP A 252 42.00 3.76 -11.34
CA ASP A 252 40.64 3.91 -11.86
C ASP A 252 40.60 4.31 -13.34
N VAL A 253 41.57 5.10 -13.80
CA VAL A 253 41.63 5.51 -15.22
C VAL A 253 42.07 4.32 -16.08
N PRO A 254 41.28 3.91 -17.09
CA PRO A 254 41.62 2.77 -17.93
C PRO A 254 42.79 3.07 -18.86
N VAL A 255 43.61 2.07 -19.12
CA VAL A 255 44.78 2.20 -19.99
C VAL A 255 44.82 1.03 -20.98
N LYS A 256 45.02 1.34 -22.26
CA LYS A 256 45.20 0.36 -23.35
C LYS A 256 44.09 -0.71 -23.38
N ASN A 257 42.86 -0.31 -23.72
CA ASN A 257 41.66 -1.17 -23.68
C ASN A 257 41.48 -1.93 -22.35
N TYR A 258 41.60 -1.22 -21.23
CA TYR A 258 41.49 -1.79 -19.88
C TYR A 258 42.48 -2.94 -19.59
N THR A 259 43.60 -3.06 -20.31
CA THR A 259 44.60 -4.12 -20.05
C THR A 259 45.61 -3.74 -18.98
N ARG A 260 45.71 -2.44 -18.66
CA ARG A 260 46.67 -1.87 -17.72
C ARG A 260 45.97 -0.90 -16.78
N SER A 261 46.56 -0.68 -15.60
CA SER A 261 46.06 0.29 -14.61
C SER A 261 47.07 1.40 -14.31
N ARG A 262 48.18 1.46 -15.04
CA ARG A 262 49.24 2.48 -14.89
C ARG A 262 49.93 2.69 -16.22
N TRP A 263 50.19 3.95 -16.55
CA TRP A 263 50.98 4.37 -17.70
C TRP A 263 51.59 5.76 -17.43
N LYS A 264 52.83 5.97 -17.87
CA LYS A 264 53.56 7.23 -17.61
C LYS A 264 52.94 8.42 -18.35
N GLY A 265 52.35 8.19 -19.52
CA GLY A 265 51.68 9.24 -20.31
C GLY A 265 50.49 9.89 -19.59
N ASN A 266 49.93 9.24 -18.54
CA ASN A 266 48.90 9.85 -17.71
C ASN A 266 49.32 11.18 -17.07
N ASN A 267 50.61 11.40 -16.83
CA ASN A 267 51.10 12.66 -16.29
C ASN A 267 50.90 13.84 -17.26
N ASN A 268 50.88 13.57 -18.57
CA ASN A 268 50.66 14.60 -19.59
C ASN A 268 49.17 14.90 -19.82
N LEU A 269 48.28 14.16 -19.14
CA LEU A 269 46.82 14.27 -19.28
C LEU A 269 46.14 14.66 -17.96
N ASP A 270 46.91 14.97 -16.93
CA ASP A 270 46.39 15.32 -15.62
C ASP A 270 45.69 16.69 -15.61
N ALA A 271 44.97 16.97 -14.52
CA ALA A 271 44.15 18.17 -14.41
C ALA A 271 44.95 19.50 -14.45
N GLU A 272 46.23 19.49 -14.05
CA GLU A 272 47.06 20.70 -14.09
C GLU A 272 47.43 21.05 -15.53
N VAL A 273 47.76 20.06 -16.36
CA VAL A 273 48.05 20.27 -17.79
C VAL A 273 46.88 20.97 -18.51
N TRP A 274 45.65 20.52 -18.24
CA TRP A 274 44.46 21.13 -18.82
C TRP A 274 44.23 22.55 -18.30
N LYS A 275 44.46 22.79 -17.00
CA LYS A 275 44.32 24.10 -16.40
C LYS A 275 45.30 25.12 -16.96
N GLU A 276 46.53 24.71 -17.28
CA GLU A 276 47.52 25.56 -17.96
C GLU A 276 47.08 25.99 -19.37
N LYS A 277 46.41 25.10 -20.11
CA LYS A 277 45.86 25.41 -21.44
C LYS A 277 44.57 26.24 -21.40
N ARG A 278 43.91 26.36 -20.25
CA ARG A 278 42.59 26.99 -20.12
C ARG A 278 42.66 28.51 -20.32
N THR A 279 41.94 29.01 -21.33
CA THR A 279 41.81 30.43 -21.64
C THR A 279 40.56 31.08 -21.04
N GLY A 280 39.59 30.29 -20.57
CA GLY A 280 38.38 30.79 -19.92
C GLY A 280 37.47 29.69 -19.37
N THR A 281 36.33 30.08 -18.80
CA THR A 281 35.30 29.15 -18.31
C THR A 281 33.90 29.51 -18.78
N HIS A 282 33.09 28.49 -19.01
CA HIS A 282 31.70 28.61 -19.45
C HIS A 282 30.79 27.69 -18.62
N GLY A 283 29.50 28.01 -18.54
CA GLY A 283 28.54 27.25 -17.74
C GLY A 283 27.24 27.03 -18.51
N CYS A 284 26.56 25.93 -18.19
CA CYS A 284 25.16 25.75 -18.60
C CYS A 284 24.27 26.82 -17.95
N TYR A 285 23.02 26.92 -18.40
CA TYR A 285 22.06 27.87 -17.84
C TYR A 285 21.97 27.77 -16.30
N ALA A 286 22.00 28.93 -15.64
CA ALA A 286 21.94 29.12 -14.18
C ALA A 286 22.89 28.23 -13.35
N CYS A 287 24.05 27.83 -13.91
CA CYS A 287 25.02 26.98 -13.21
C CYS A 287 26.06 27.83 -12.45
N PRO A 288 26.11 27.75 -11.10
CA PRO A 288 27.12 28.48 -10.31
C PRO A 288 28.54 27.91 -10.43
N VAL A 289 28.70 26.67 -10.90
CA VAL A 289 30.00 25.96 -10.93
C VAL A 289 30.80 26.24 -12.20
N ARG A 290 30.14 26.47 -13.34
CA ARG A 290 30.79 26.78 -14.64
C ARG A 290 31.97 25.84 -14.97
N CYS A 291 31.73 24.53 -14.87
CA CYS A 291 32.76 23.49 -14.97
C CYS A 291 33.40 23.32 -16.36
N THR A 292 32.92 24.03 -17.39
CA THR A 292 33.45 23.93 -18.75
C THR A 292 34.67 24.84 -18.90
N GLY A 293 35.84 24.28 -19.19
CA GLY A 293 37.01 25.04 -19.60
C GLY A 293 36.98 25.33 -21.10
N LEU A 294 37.48 26.51 -21.47
CA LEU A 294 37.69 26.91 -22.85
C LEU A 294 39.19 26.89 -23.16
N VAL A 295 39.52 26.52 -24.39
CA VAL A 295 40.88 26.52 -24.95
C VAL A 295 40.87 27.22 -26.30
N ASN A 296 42.02 27.76 -26.71
CA ASN A 296 42.19 28.31 -28.04
C ASN A 296 42.54 27.19 -29.03
N HIS A 297 41.71 26.98 -30.04
CA HIS A 297 41.94 26.05 -31.14
C HIS A 297 41.74 26.80 -32.45
N GLU A 298 42.80 26.91 -33.26
CA GLU A 298 42.82 27.64 -34.54
C GLU A 298 42.27 29.10 -34.45
N GLY A 299 42.54 29.79 -33.35
CA GLY A 299 42.09 31.17 -33.12
C GLY A 299 40.62 31.30 -32.67
N LYS A 300 39.91 30.17 -32.49
CA LYS A 300 38.55 30.11 -31.92
C LYS A 300 38.60 29.60 -30.48
N GLN A 301 37.70 30.12 -29.64
CA GLN A 301 37.48 29.57 -28.31
C GLN A 301 36.58 28.34 -28.43
N VAL A 302 37.12 27.18 -28.11
CA VAL A 302 36.38 25.91 -28.10
C VAL A 302 36.38 25.32 -26.70
N ARG A 303 35.41 24.47 -26.42
CA ARG A 303 35.36 23.71 -25.17
C ARG A 303 36.45 22.65 -25.15
N TRP A 304 37.15 22.55 -24.03
CA TRP A 304 38.08 21.44 -23.79
C TRP A 304 37.33 20.09 -23.66
N PRO A 305 37.99 18.94 -23.84
CA PRO A 305 37.36 17.65 -23.59
C PRO A 305 36.98 17.46 -22.12
N GLU A 306 35.86 16.76 -21.89
CA GLU A 306 35.50 16.25 -20.56
C GLU A 306 36.40 15.05 -20.18
N TYR A 307 36.46 14.71 -18.90
CA TYR A 307 37.22 13.57 -18.38
C TYR A 307 37.04 12.29 -19.20
N GLU A 308 35.80 11.94 -19.51
CA GLU A 308 35.45 10.74 -20.27
C GLU A 308 36.09 10.78 -21.67
N THR A 309 36.09 11.94 -22.35
CA THR A 309 36.74 12.09 -23.65
C THR A 309 38.27 12.00 -23.50
N VAL A 310 38.86 12.64 -22.49
CA VAL A 310 40.32 12.61 -22.25
C VAL A 310 40.80 11.18 -21.99
N ALA A 311 40.10 10.41 -21.15
CA ALA A 311 40.48 9.03 -20.86
C ALA A 311 40.17 8.08 -22.02
N SER A 312 39.03 8.26 -22.70
CA SER A 312 38.60 7.40 -23.81
C SER A 312 39.50 7.52 -25.03
N MET A 313 39.86 8.75 -25.40
CA MET A 313 40.68 9.03 -26.58
C MET A 313 42.18 9.16 -26.26
N GLY A 314 42.52 9.33 -24.97
CA GLY A 314 43.90 9.42 -24.49
C GLY A 314 44.42 8.09 -23.97
N SER A 315 44.34 7.87 -22.65
CA SER A 315 44.94 6.70 -21.99
C SER A 315 44.42 5.36 -22.47
N ASN A 316 43.15 5.25 -22.85
CA ASN A 316 42.60 4.02 -23.38
C ASN A 316 43.18 3.65 -24.76
N LEU A 317 43.60 4.67 -25.55
CA LEU A 317 44.26 4.53 -26.86
C LEU A 317 45.79 4.67 -26.81
N MET A 318 46.35 4.97 -25.63
CA MET A 318 47.77 5.26 -25.40
C MET A 318 48.26 6.56 -26.08
N VAL A 319 47.41 7.57 -26.19
CA VAL A 319 47.74 8.93 -26.69
C VAL A 319 47.86 9.88 -25.51
N ASP A 320 48.99 10.57 -25.36
CA ASP A 320 49.26 11.52 -24.26
C ASP A 320 49.50 12.95 -24.76
N ASN A 321 49.06 13.26 -25.97
CA ASN A 321 49.11 14.57 -26.60
C ASN A 321 47.78 15.33 -26.39
N PRO A 322 47.72 16.36 -25.52
CA PRO A 322 46.48 17.09 -25.27
C PRO A 322 45.95 17.86 -26.49
N ASP A 323 46.82 18.29 -27.41
CA ASP A 323 46.39 19.06 -28.59
C ASP A 323 45.63 18.16 -29.57
N ALA A 324 46.12 16.94 -29.82
CA ALA A 324 45.36 15.94 -30.59
C ALA A 324 43.99 15.63 -29.95
N LEU A 325 43.91 15.58 -28.62
CA LEU A 325 42.64 15.37 -27.91
C LEU A 325 41.67 16.56 -28.04
N ILE A 326 42.18 17.80 -28.12
CA ILE A 326 41.37 18.99 -28.40
C ILE A 326 40.81 18.91 -29.83
N ASP A 327 41.66 18.61 -30.80
CA ASP A 327 41.29 18.50 -32.21
C ASP A 327 40.22 17.43 -32.41
N TRP A 328 40.42 16.24 -31.85
CA TRP A 328 39.42 15.17 -31.90
C TRP A 328 38.15 15.49 -31.13
N ASN A 329 38.23 16.21 -30.01
CA ASN A 329 37.01 16.63 -29.29
C ASN A 329 36.17 17.58 -30.15
N VAL A 330 36.77 18.53 -30.85
CA VAL A 330 36.05 19.42 -31.79
C VAL A 330 35.47 18.60 -32.94
N LYS A 331 36.28 17.77 -33.59
CA LYS A 331 35.89 16.94 -34.73
C LYS A 331 34.75 15.96 -34.39
N VAL A 332 34.85 15.26 -33.27
CA VAL A 332 33.87 14.23 -32.86
C VAL A 332 32.54 14.85 -32.44
N ASN A 333 32.55 16.03 -31.79
CA ASN A 333 31.31 16.77 -31.55
C ASN A 333 30.69 17.22 -32.88
N ASP A 334 31.48 17.75 -33.82
CA ASP A 334 30.95 18.20 -35.12
C ASP A 334 30.37 17.05 -35.96
N ILE A 335 31.00 15.87 -35.91
CA ILE A 335 30.49 14.64 -36.54
C ILE A 335 29.24 14.09 -35.81
N GLY A 336 29.13 14.33 -34.50
CA GLY A 336 28.04 13.90 -33.65
C GLY A 336 28.15 12.45 -33.18
N MET A 337 29.23 12.07 -32.50
CA MET A 337 29.41 10.72 -31.91
C MET A 337 29.69 10.75 -30.40
N ASP A 338 29.30 9.68 -29.70
CA ASP A 338 29.70 9.42 -28.31
C ASP A 338 31.20 9.12 -28.20
N THR A 339 31.95 9.98 -27.52
CA THR A 339 33.40 9.82 -27.34
C THR A 339 33.78 8.58 -26.53
N ILE A 340 32.91 8.11 -25.61
CA ILE A 340 33.17 6.92 -24.80
C ILE A 340 33.12 5.66 -25.67
N SER A 341 32.03 5.53 -26.42
CA SER A 341 31.78 4.36 -27.27
C SER A 341 32.75 4.34 -28.45
N LEU A 342 33.04 5.50 -29.04
CA LEU A 342 34.05 5.67 -30.09
C LEU A 342 35.43 5.19 -29.63
N GLY A 343 35.97 5.75 -28.54
CA GLY A 343 37.31 5.39 -28.07
C GLY A 343 37.39 3.93 -27.62
N SER A 344 36.31 3.36 -27.09
CA SER A 344 36.26 1.92 -26.76
C SER A 344 36.26 1.03 -28.02
N CYS A 345 35.54 1.41 -29.07
CA CYS A 345 35.55 0.70 -30.35
C CYS A 345 36.93 0.76 -31.01
N ILE A 346 37.56 1.94 -31.04
CA ILE A 346 38.92 2.12 -31.56
C ILE A 346 39.91 1.30 -30.73
N ALA A 347 39.84 1.34 -29.40
CA ALA A 347 40.73 0.56 -28.54
C ALA A 347 40.63 -0.94 -28.81
N GLY A 348 39.42 -1.46 -29.04
CA GLY A 348 39.20 -2.84 -29.46
C GLY A 348 39.86 -3.18 -30.80
N LEU A 349 39.76 -2.28 -31.79
CA LEU A 349 40.41 -2.45 -33.09
C LEU A 349 41.94 -2.39 -32.97
N LEU A 350 42.49 -1.42 -32.23
CA LEU A 350 43.94 -1.32 -32.01
C LEU A 350 44.51 -2.58 -31.33
N GLU A 351 43.75 -3.20 -30.42
CA GLU A 351 44.15 -4.48 -29.84
C GLU A 351 44.10 -5.62 -30.86
N CYS A 352 43.13 -5.61 -31.78
CA CYS A 352 43.10 -6.57 -32.89
C CYS A 352 44.30 -6.41 -33.83
N MET A 353 44.72 -5.17 -34.11
CA MET A 353 45.94 -4.89 -34.89
C MET A 353 47.19 -5.41 -34.16
N ASP A 354 47.36 -5.06 -32.88
CA ASP A 354 48.50 -5.46 -32.04
C ASP A 354 48.61 -6.99 -31.90
N ARG A 355 47.47 -7.69 -31.84
CA ARG A 355 47.38 -9.15 -31.76
C ARG A 355 47.29 -9.85 -33.12
N LYS A 356 47.26 -9.10 -34.23
CA LYS A 356 47.13 -9.60 -35.61
C LYS A 356 45.92 -10.52 -35.82
N LEU A 357 44.77 -10.14 -35.28
CA LEU A 357 43.54 -10.95 -35.29
C LEU A 357 42.71 -10.80 -36.57
N LEU A 358 42.96 -9.77 -37.38
CA LEU A 358 42.23 -9.47 -38.61
C LEU A 358 43.20 -9.47 -39.81
N PRO A 359 43.32 -10.59 -40.55
CA PRO A 359 44.35 -10.75 -41.59
C PRO A 359 44.23 -9.81 -42.79
N LYS A 360 43.02 -9.30 -43.10
CA LYS A 360 42.73 -8.42 -44.25
C LYS A 360 42.64 -6.93 -43.90
N LEU A 361 42.91 -6.58 -42.65
CA LEU A 361 42.61 -5.26 -42.12
C LEU A 361 43.37 -4.11 -42.83
N GLY A 362 44.58 -4.36 -43.34
CA GLY A 362 45.32 -3.34 -44.12
C GLY A 362 44.62 -2.94 -45.42
N GLU A 363 43.94 -3.89 -46.08
CA GLU A 363 43.12 -3.60 -47.27
C GLU A 363 41.88 -2.78 -46.89
N ASP A 364 41.22 -3.13 -45.79
CA ASP A 364 40.00 -2.46 -45.30
C ASP A 364 40.25 -1.04 -44.76
N LEU A 365 41.46 -0.77 -44.27
CA LEU A 365 41.91 0.54 -43.79
C LEU A 365 42.39 1.45 -44.94
N GLY A 366 42.81 0.87 -46.06
CA GLY A 366 43.41 1.61 -47.18
C GLY A 366 44.82 2.14 -46.90
N PHE A 367 45.50 1.63 -45.87
CA PHE A 367 46.91 1.91 -45.54
C PHE A 367 47.56 0.76 -44.78
N ASP A 368 48.89 0.69 -44.83
CA ASP A 368 49.67 -0.32 -44.10
C ASP A 368 49.59 -0.12 -42.58
N ILE A 369 49.27 -1.18 -41.84
CA ILE A 369 49.18 -1.15 -40.39
C ILE A 369 50.57 -0.86 -39.80
N PRO A 370 50.73 0.19 -38.97
CA PRO A 370 52.03 0.49 -38.35
C PRO A 370 52.46 -0.62 -37.38
N ASP A 371 53.77 -0.83 -37.23
CA ASP A 371 54.34 -1.83 -36.29
C ASP A 371 53.88 -1.62 -34.84
N THR A 372 53.60 -0.36 -34.47
CA THR A 372 53.02 0.04 -33.18
C THR A 372 51.74 0.84 -33.41
N PRO A 373 50.57 0.19 -33.44
CA PRO A 373 49.29 0.87 -33.68
C PRO A 373 48.79 1.68 -32.48
N TRP A 374 49.25 1.36 -31.26
CA TRP A 374 48.87 2.10 -30.06
C TRP A 374 49.57 3.46 -29.98
N GLY A 375 48.79 4.52 -29.75
CA GLY A 375 49.29 5.90 -29.69
C GLY A 375 49.55 6.55 -31.06
N ASP A 376 49.30 5.86 -32.18
CA ASP A 376 49.47 6.45 -33.51
C ASP A 376 48.28 7.34 -33.88
N GLU A 377 48.47 8.66 -33.77
CA GLU A 377 47.43 9.67 -33.96
C GLU A 377 46.79 9.61 -35.35
N LYS A 378 47.59 9.37 -36.40
CA LYS A 378 47.10 9.32 -37.79
C LYS A 378 46.20 8.11 -38.05
N THR A 379 46.58 6.93 -37.55
CA THR A 379 45.73 5.72 -37.62
C THR A 379 44.42 5.95 -36.90
N ILE A 380 44.47 6.49 -35.68
CA ILE A 380 43.27 6.77 -34.87
C ILE A 380 42.35 7.74 -35.59
N GLU A 381 42.87 8.86 -36.10
CA GLU A 381 42.08 9.86 -36.82
C GLU A 381 41.41 9.27 -38.07
N THR A 382 42.12 8.43 -38.82
CA THR A 382 41.55 7.76 -40.00
C THR A 382 40.40 6.83 -39.61
N ILE A 383 40.53 6.08 -38.50
CA ILE A 383 39.46 5.21 -38.02
C ILE A 383 38.22 6.01 -37.61
N ILE A 384 38.39 7.19 -36.98
CA ILE A 384 37.26 8.08 -36.64
C ILE A 384 36.47 8.43 -37.90
N ASP A 385 37.16 8.82 -38.98
CA ASP A 385 36.54 9.20 -40.25
C ASP A 385 35.84 8.01 -40.94
N LEU A 386 36.45 6.83 -40.90
CA LEU A 386 35.86 5.61 -41.46
C LEU A 386 34.59 5.20 -40.73
N ILE A 387 34.56 5.30 -39.39
CA ILE A 387 33.37 5.01 -38.58
C ILE A 387 32.25 6.00 -38.93
N ALA A 388 32.55 7.30 -38.91
CA ALA A 388 31.58 8.36 -39.20
C ALA A 388 30.93 8.19 -40.59
N ALA A 389 31.71 7.76 -41.57
CA ALA A 389 31.28 7.55 -42.94
C ALA A 389 30.73 6.13 -43.20
N ARG A 390 30.77 5.21 -42.22
CA ARG A 390 30.49 3.77 -42.39
C ARG A 390 31.21 3.16 -43.61
N LYS A 391 32.52 3.39 -43.72
CA LYS A 391 33.35 2.88 -44.82
C LYS A 391 34.32 1.81 -44.36
N GLY A 392 34.45 0.73 -45.14
CA GLY A 392 35.36 -0.37 -44.85
C GLY A 392 35.13 -0.96 -43.46
N ILE A 393 36.20 -1.10 -42.68
CA ILE A 393 36.11 -1.59 -41.28
C ILE A 393 35.22 -0.69 -40.40
N GLY A 394 35.11 0.59 -40.74
CA GLY A 394 34.31 1.59 -40.02
C GLY A 394 32.82 1.25 -39.98
N ASP A 395 32.28 0.57 -40.99
CA ASP A 395 30.86 0.14 -40.98
C ASP A 395 30.60 -0.87 -39.85
N SER A 396 31.45 -1.89 -39.72
CA SER A 396 31.33 -2.88 -38.65
C SER A 396 31.60 -2.29 -37.26
N LEU A 397 32.48 -1.30 -37.15
CA LEU A 397 32.74 -0.59 -35.89
C LEU A 397 31.59 0.35 -35.51
N ALA A 398 30.89 0.94 -36.48
CA ALA A 398 29.72 1.78 -36.25
C ALA A 398 28.55 1.02 -35.58
N GLU A 399 28.59 -0.32 -35.54
CA GLU A 399 27.62 -1.17 -34.84
C GLU A 399 27.86 -1.32 -33.32
N GLY A 400 29.00 -0.83 -32.82
CA GLY A 400 29.44 -0.93 -31.43
C GLY A 400 30.35 -2.14 -31.15
N ILE A 401 31.12 -2.11 -30.07
CA ILE A 401 32.21 -3.08 -29.84
C ILE A 401 31.68 -4.51 -29.67
N LYS A 402 30.49 -4.66 -29.07
CA LYS A 402 29.86 -5.97 -28.89
C LYS A 402 29.61 -6.64 -30.25
N ARG A 403 28.88 -5.95 -31.13
CA ARG A 403 28.53 -6.46 -32.46
C ARG A 403 29.75 -6.64 -33.34
N PHE A 404 30.72 -5.73 -33.25
CA PHE A 404 31.99 -5.84 -33.95
C PHE A 404 32.73 -7.15 -33.58
N VAL A 405 32.88 -7.43 -32.29
CA VAL A 405 33.54 -8.65 -31.80
C VAL A 405 32.78 -9.92 -32.21
N GLU A 406 31.45 -9.90 -32.11
CA GLU A 406 30.60 -11.03 -32.52
C GLU A 406 30.65 -11.27 -34.03
N HIS A 407 30.55 -10.23 -34.85
CA HIS A 407 30.53 -10.32 -36.32
C HIS A 407 31.83 -10.89 -36.88
N HIS A 408 32.98 -10.46 -36.34
CA HIS A 408 34.30 -10.91 -36.77
C HIS A 408 34.81 -12.15 -36.03
N ASN A 409 33.98 -12.77 -35.16
CA ASN A 409 34.35 -13.93 -34.34
C ASN A 409 35.65 -13.73 -33.54
N LEU A 410 35.78 -12.55 -32.93
CA LEU A 410 36.96 -12.13 -32.19
C LEU A 410 36.93 -12.60 -30.73
N PRO A 411 38.09 -12.66 -30.04
CA PRO A 411 38.14 -13.01 -28.63
C PRO A 411 37.21 -12.16 -27.74
N PRO A 412 36.38 -12.78 -26.89
CA PRO A 412 35.29 -12.09 -26.18
C PRO A 412 35.78 -11.06 -25.14
N GLU A 413 37.04 -11.09 -24.71
CA GLU A 413 37.60 -10.06 -23.84
C GLU A 413 37.76 -8.69 -24.51
N LEU A 414 37.72 -8.62 -25.86
CA LEU A 414 37.75 -7.36 -26.59
C LEU A 414 36.46 -6.54 -26.44
N ALA A 415 35.34 -7.19 -26.12
CA ALA A 415 34.02 -6.58 -26.01
C ALA A 415 33.83 -5.88 -24.64
N THR A 416 34.35 -4.66 -24.50
CA THR A 416 34.32 -3.87 -23.25
C THR A 416 32.99 -3.15 -23.04
N HIS A 417 31.91 -3.91 -22.78
CA HIS A 417 30.55 -3.37 -22.62
C HIS A 417 29.80 -3.91 -21.39
N GLY A 418 28.69 -3.24 -21.04
CA GLY A 418 27.60 -3.77 -20.20
C GLY A 418 26.26 -3.60 -20.92
N LYS A 419 25.53 -4.70 -21.15
CA LYS A 419 24.28 -4.74 -21.97
C LYS A 419 24.42 -4.16 -23.39
N GLY A 420 25.60 -4.26 -23.99
CA GLY A 420 25.92 -3.72 -25.31
C GLY A 420 26.44 -2.27 -25.32
N LEU A 421 26.27 -1.51 -24.24
CA LEU A 421 26.81 -0.16 -24.11
C LEU A 421 28.24 -0.21 -23.57
N GLU A 422 29.18 0.45 -24.22
CA GLU A 422 30.60 0.46 -23.87
C GLU A 422 30.83 0.95 -22.43
N VAL A 423 31.82 0.39 -21.74
CA VAL A 423 32.12 0.76 -20.35
C VAL A 423 32.71 2.18 -20.30
N PRO A 424 32.20 3.09 -19.44
CA PRO A 424 32.78 4.41 -19.25
C PRO A 424 34.18 4.36 -18.62
N MET A 425 34.87 5.51 -18.61
CA MET A 425 36.28 5.60 -18.27
C MET A 425 36.60 5.51 -16.77
N HIS A 426 35.87 4.67 -16.04
CA HIS A 426 36.18 4.28 -14.67
C HIS A 426 36.32 2.76 -14.59
N GLU A 427 37.50 2.28 -14.20
CA GLU A 427 37.85 0.87 -14.16
C GLU A 427 37.02 0.13 -13.09
N PRO A 428 36.10 -0.78 -13.48
CA PRO A 428 35.26 -1.48 -12.50
C PRO A 428 36.07 -2.37 -11.55
N ARG A 429 37.29 -2.80 -11.91
CA ARG A 429 38.21 -3.48 -10.98
C ARG A 429 38.88 -2.54 -9.97
N ALA A 430 38.67 -1.23 -10.05
CA ALA A 430 39.13 -0.26 -9.07
C ALA A 430 38.13 -0.01 -7.93
N ASN A 431 36.85 -0.34 -8.15
CA ASN A 431 35.78 -0.05 -7.20
C ASN A 431 34.54 -0.93 -7.36
N ASN A 432 34.14 -1.63 -6.28
CA ASN A 432 32.94 -2.47 -6.27
C ASN A 432 31.63 -1.68 -6.39
N LEU A 433 31.57 -0.43 -5.94
CA LEU A 433 30.39 0.42 -6.07
C LEU A 433 30.12 0.72 -7.55
N THR A 434 31.16 1.11 -8.28
CA THR A 434 31.12 1.35 -9.74
C THR A 434 30.81 0.07 -10.50
N ALA A 435 31.46 -1.04 -10.16
CA ALA A 435 31.20 -2.32 -10.81
C ALA A 435 29.73 -2.75 -10.66
N LEU A 436 29.16 -2.63 -9.46
CA LEU A 436 27.76 -2.96 -9.20
C LEU A 436 26.79 -2.04 -9.95
N ASP A 437 27.10 -0.75 -10.02
CA ASP A 437 26.32 0.21 -10.82
C ASP A 437 26.32 -0.21 -12.30
N TYR A 438 27.49 -0.50 -12.88
CA TYR A 438 27.59 -0.96 -14.25
C TYR A 438 26.89 -2.28 -14.52
N PHE A 439 26.87 -3.21 -13.56
CA PHE A 439 26.10 -4.44 -13.71
C PHE A 439 24.59 -4.15 -13.82
N THR A 440 24.07 -3.17 -13.09
CA THR A 440 22.63 -3.07 -12.78
C THR A 440 21.91 -1.90 -13.45
N THR A 441 22.62 -0.89 -13.93
CA THR A 441 22.06 0.27 -14.65
C THR A 441 21.14 -0.12 -15.81
N ASN A 442 20.05 0.64 -15.96
CA ASN A 442 18.96 0.33 -16.89
C ASN A 442 19.28 0.62 -18.37
N ARG A 443 20.32 1.38 -18.69
CA ARG A 443 20.65 1.72 -20.09
C ARG A 443 21.90 1.00 -20.61
N GLY A 444 22.46 0.07 -19.83
CA GLY A 444 23.81 -0.45 -19.99
C GLY A 444 24.83 0.33 -19.15
N ALA A 445 26.11 -0.04 -19.24
CA ALA A 445 27.16 0.47 -18.35
C ALA A 445 27.20 2.01 -18.33
N TYR A 446 26.83 2.63 -17.19
CA TYR A 446 26.65 4.07 -17.03
C TYR A 446 27.15 4.52 -15.66
N HIS A 447 27.81 5.69 -15.57
CA HIS A 447 28.57 6.09 -14.38
C HIS A 447 27.99 7.27 -13.60
N CYS A 448 26.98 7.98 -14.11
CA CYS A 448 26.63 9.27 -13.51
C CYS A 448 25.80 9.19 -12.21
N TYR A 449 25.28 8.01 -11.84
CA TYR A 449 24.78 7.80 -10.47
C TYR A 449 25.93 7.92 -9.44
N LEU A 450 27.17 7.75 -9.90
CA LEU A 450 28.45 8.00 -9.24
C LEU A 450 28.55 7.51 -7.79
N PRO A 451 28.18 6.26 -7.48
CA PRO A 451 28.31 5.72 -6.12
C PRO A 451 29.78 5.66 -5.66
N MET A 452 30.74 5.74 -6.59
CA MET A 452 32.16 5.91 -6.28
C MET A 452 32.45 7.10 -5.37
N ALA A 453 31.69 8.20 -5.44
CA ALA A 453 31.93 9.37 -4.59
C ALA A 453 31.94 9.01 -3.09
N VAL A 454 31.06 8.09 -2.67
CA VAL A 454 30.97 7.58 -1.30
C VAL A 454 32.28 6.94 -0.85
N SER A 455 32.98 6.27 -1.76
CA SER A 455 34.25 5.62 -1.49
C SER A 455 35.46 6.55 -1.45
N SER A 456 35.26 7.80 -1.86
CA SER A 456 36.26 8.86 -1.79
C SER A 456 36.00 9.82 -0.63
N ASN A 457 35.12 9.44 0.31
CA ASN A 457 34.66 10.28 1.43
C ASN A 457 33.97 11.58 0.98
N MET A 458 33.30 11.53 -0.17
CA MET A 458 32.60 12.66 -0.77
C MET A 458 31.12 12.30 -0.90
N ASN A 459 30.21 13.22 -0.55
CA ASN A 459 28.76 13.10 -0.73
C ASN A 459 28.04 12.03 0.14
N PHE A 460 27.95 12.25 1.45
CA PHE A 460 27.19 11.40 2.38
C PHE A 460 25.75 11.85 2.56
N LYS A 461 24.82 11.13 1.94
CA LYS A 461 23.40 11.43 2.05
C LYS A 461 22.80 10.78 3.29
N LYS A 462 22.98 11.43 4.44
CA LYS A 462 22.51 10.93 5.74
C LYS A 462 21.00 10.71 5.79
N GLU A 463 20.23 11.55 5.11
CA GLU A 463 18.76 11.49 5.09
C GLU A 463 18.23 10.17 4.47
N ILE A 464 19.05 9.46 3.69
CA ILE A 464 18.73 8.14 3.12
C ILE A 464 19.56 7.02 3.76
N GLY A 465 20.34 7.32 4.80
CA GLY A 465 21.16 6.35 5.53
C GLY A 465 22.45 5.96 4.81
N VAL A 466 23.02 6.84 3.98
CA VAL A 466 24.40 6.71 3.46
C VAL A 466 25.29 7.60 4.33
N ASN A 467 25.71 7.05 5.48
CA ASN A 467 26.22 7.84 6.61
C ASN A 467 27.75 7.93 6.69
N ALA A 468 28.48 7.08 5.96
CA ALA A 468 29.92 6.95 6.08
C ALA A 468 30.57 6.47 4.78
N MET A 469 31.89 6.62 4.70
CA MET A 469 32.70 6.14 3.59
C MET A 469 32.58 4.62 3.45
N VAL A 470 32.42 4.15 2.20
CA VAL A 470 32.42 2.74 1.87
C VAL A 470 33.72 2.41 1.15
N GLY A 471 34.55 1.51 1.70
CA GLY A 471 35.83 1.15 1.09
C GLY A 471 35.67 0.63 -0.35
N ARG A 472 36.54 1.06 -1.27
CA ARG A 472 36.47 0.72 -2.72
C ARG A 472 36.43 -0.79 -3.01
N PHE A 473 37.02 -1.61 -2.16
CA PHE A 473 37.03 -3.07 -2.27
C PHE A 473 36.18 -3.78 -1.21
N SER A 474 35.35 -3.03 -0.46
CA SER A 474 34.46 -3.61 0.53
C SER A 474 33.57 -4.67 -0.13
N SER A 475 33.61 -5.88 0.42
CA SER A 475 33.15 -7.19 -0.10
C SER A 475 34.25 -8.25 -0.17
N TYR A 476 35.51 -7.87 0.03
CA TYR A 476 36.62 -8.81 0.20
C TYR A 476 36.45 -9.65 1.48
N SER A 477 37.04 -10.84 1.48
CA SER A 477 36.81 -11.94 2.45
C SER A 477 37.27 -11.67 3.89
N GLY A 478 37.67 -10.44 4.23
CA GLY A 478 38.04 -10.01 5.58
C GLY A 478 37.06 -9.03 6.24
N ASP A 479 36.11 -8.47 5.48
CA ASP A 479 35.11 -7.56 6.04
C ASP A 479 33.90 -8.34 6.55
N ASN A 480 33.49 -8.03 7.78
CA ASN A 480 32.24 -8.45 8.41
C ASN A 480 31.04 -8.21 7.47
N MET A 481 29.93 -8.93 7.71
CA MET A 481 28.69 -8.86 6.90
C MET A 481 28.20 -7.41 6.67
N GLU A 482 28.57 -6.50 7.58
CA GLU A 482 28.33 -5.05 7.55
C GLU A 482 28.96 -4.33 6.35
N GLY A 483 30.20 -4.64 5.95
CA GLY A 483 30.87 -3.96 4.83
C GLY A 483 30.23 -4.26 3.46
N LYS A 484 29.74 -5.49 3.27
CA LYS A 484 28.99 -5.89 2.06
C LYS A 484 27.62 -5.22 2.00
N ARG A 485 26.96 -5.17 3.16
CA ARG A 485 25.67 -4.50 3.32
C ARG A 485 25.77 -3.02 2.95
N ALA A 486 26.85 -2.34 3.36
CA ALA A 486 27.08 -0.92 3.05
C ALA A 486 27.26 -0.63 1.55
N THR A 487 28.01 -1.44 0.79
CA THR A 487 28.17 -1.24 -0.67
C THR A 487 26.85 -1.31 -1.42
N VAL A 488 26.08 -2.38 -1.21
CA VAL A 488 24.83 -2.60 -1.94
C VAL A 488 23.79 -1.56 -1.57
N GLU A 489 23.62 -1.29 -0.27
CA GLU A 489 22.65 -0.30 0.20
C GLU A 489 22.99 1.11 -0.35
N ALA A 490 24.27 1.49 -0.39
CA ALA A 490 24.68 2.77 -0.97
C ALA A 490 24.33 2.87 -2.46
N VAL A 491 24.63 1.84 -3.26
CA VAL A 491 24.33 1.85 -4.70
C VAL A 491 22.82 1.96 -4.96
N VAL A 492 22.00 1.14 -4.30
CA VAL A 492 20.53 1.16 -4.47
C VAL A 492 19.97 2.54 -4.12
N LYS A 493 20.31 3.06 -2.94
CA LYS A 493 19.78 4.35 -2.45
C LYS A 493 20.22 5.53 -3.32
N LEU A 494 21.45 5.52 -3.81
CA LEU A 494 21.96 6.57 -4.68
C LEU A 494 21.36 6.52 -6.09
N GLN A 495 21.17 5.33 -6.65
CA GLN A 495 20.45 5.16 -7.91
C GLN A 495 19.03 5.72 -7.80
N ASP A 496 18.32 5.41 -6.71
CA ASP A 496 16.96 5.91 -6.48
C ASP A 496 16.94 7.42 -6.32
N ALA A 497 17.70 7.97 -5.37
CA ALA A 497 17.69 9.42 -5.15
C ALA A 497 18.18 10.22 -6.38
N SER A 498 19.11 9.66 -7.17
CA SER A 498 19.57 10.28 -8.42
C SER A 498 18.54 10.25 -9.54
N GLU A 499 17.72 9.19 -9.64
CA GLU A 499 16.60 9.12 -10.58
C GLU A 499 15.54 10.16 -10.24
N ALA A 500 15.20 10.31 -8.96
CA ALA A 500 14.28 11.36 -8.50
C ALA A 500 14.83 12.77 -8.81
N TYR A 501 16.13 12.99 -8.61
CA TYR A 501 16.80 14.24 -8.95
C TYR A 501 16.82 14.53 -10.45
N SER A 502 17.08 13.52 -11.27
CA SER A 502 17.10 13.66 -12.73
C SER A 502 15.70 13.95 -13.28
N ALA A 503 14.65 13.42 -12.65
CA ALA A 503 13.27 13.77 -12.97
C ALA A 503 12.94 15.25 -12.72
N CYS A 504 13.66 15.91 -11.80
CA CYS A 504 13.50 17.35 -11.58
C CYS A 504 14.10 18.23 -12.71
N GLY A 505 14.90 17.69 -13.63
CA GLY A 505 15.47 18.46 -14.74
C GLY A 505 16.82 19.13 -14.46
N ALA A 506 17.59 18.62 -13.49
CA ALA A 506 18.85 19.23 -13.08
C ALA A 506 20.11 18.43 -13.43
N CYS A 507 21.25 19.11 -13.48
CA CYS A 507 22.56 18.50 -13.69
C CYS A 507 22.92 17.61 -12.51
N ILE A 508 23.21 16.35 -12.77
CA ILE A 508 23.56 15.36 -11.74
C ILE A 508 24.71 15.79 -10.81
N PHE A 509 25.57 16.70 -11.24
CA PHE A 509 26.59 17.29 -10.38
C PHE A 509 26.03 18.07 -9.18
N GLY A 510 24.86 18.70 -9.29
CA GLY A 510 24.21 19.34 -8.13
C GLY A 510 23.90 18.32 -7.02
N PHE A 511 23.42 17.12 -7.40
CA PHE A 511 23.22 15.99 -6.49
C PHE A 511 24.53 15.44 -5.91
N GLN A 512 25.65 15.58 -6.63
CA GLN A 512 26.96 15.14 -6.18
C GLN A 512 27.64 16.14 -5.24
N PHE A 513 27.48 17.44 -5.49
CA PHE A 513 28.11 18.50 -4.72
C PHE A 513 27.42 18.78 -3.39
N ILE A 514 26.10 18.58 -3.35
CA ILE A 514 25.28 18.81 -2.16
C ILE A 514 24.90 17.47 -1.55
N ASP A 515 25.26 17.26 -0.28
CA ASP A 515 25.01 16.02 0.46
C ASP A 515 23.63 15.98 1.15
N VAL A 516 22.92 17.12 1.20
CA VAL A 516 21.55 17.25 1.69
C VAL A 516 20.52 17.23 0.55
N LEU A 517 19.38 16.57 0.77
CA LEU A 517 18.28 16.41 -0.17
C LEU A 517 17.14 17.40 0.06
N GLN A 518 16.83 17.72 1.31
CA GLN A 518 15.66 18.52 1.67
C GLN A 518 15.51 19.84 0.88
N PRO A 519 16.56 20.67 0.67
CA PRO A 519 16.40 21.93 -0.07
C PRO A 519 16.03 21.76 -1.55
N TRP A 520 16.41 20.63 -2.17
CA TRP A 520 15.94 20.29 -3.52
C TRP A 520 14.45 19.94 -3.54
N ILE A 521 14.00 19.23 -2.50
CA ILE A 521 12.62 18.79 -2.35
C ILE A 521 11.73 20.01 -2.07
N ASP A 522 12.19 20.94 -1.23
CA ASP A 522 11.48 22.18 -0.95
C ASP A 522 11.35 23.05 -2.20
N ALA A 523 12.41 23.16 -3.01
CA ALA A 523 12.34 23.83 -4.31
C ALA A 523 11.33 23.16 -5.26
N LEU A 524 11.29 21.83 -5.30
CA LEU A 524 10.30 21.08 -6.10
C LEU A 524 8.87 21.36 -5.63
N ASN A 525 8.64 21.25 -4.33
CA ASN A 525 7.33 21.50 -3.72
C ASN A 525 6.84 22.92 -4.03
N ALA A 526 7.72 23.91 -3.88
CA ALA A 526 7.43 25.31 -4.19
C ALA A 526 7.14 25.55 -5.69
N ILE A 527 7.86 24.89 -6.60
CA ILE A 527 7.62 25.02 -8.05
C ILE A 527 6.30 24.37 -8.47
N CYS A 528 5.97 23.21 -7.91
CA CYS A 528 4.93 22.32 -8.43
C CYS A 528 3.63 22.29 -7.61
N GLY A 529 3.61 22.88 -6.41
CA GLY A 529 2.53 22.66 -5.44
C GLY A 529 2.45 21.18 -5.03
N MET A 530 3.60 20.59 -4.71
CA MET A 530 3.72 19.20 -4.25
C MET A 530 4.03 19.16 -2.75
N GLU A 531 3.80 18.01 -2.12
CA GLU A 531 4.10 17.77 -0.70
C GLU A 531 5.06 16.58 -0.51
N HIS A 532 6.17 16.60 -1.23
CA HIS A 532 7.19 15.58 -1.04
C HIS A 532 8.02 15.82 0.23
N GLY A 533 8.27 14.76 0.99
CA GLY A 533 9.43 14.67 1.89
C GLY A 533 10.45 13.65 1.36
N VAL A 534 11.64 13.57 1.97
CA VAL A 534 12.77 12.71 1.52
C VAL A 534 12.33 11.31 1.08
N LYS A 535 11.63 10.57 1.95
CA LYS A 535 11.20 9.18 1.64
C LYS A 535 10.29 9.11 0.41
N SER A 536 9.36 10.05 0.27
CA SER A 536 8.41 10.05 -0.86
C SER A 536 9.09 10.43 -2.17
N TRP A 537 10.05 11.34 -2.12
CA TRP A 537 10.83 11.77 -3.28
C TRP A 537 11.80 10.68 -3.75
N VAL A 538 12.54 10.03 -2.84
CA VAL A 538 13.34 8.85 -3.18
C VAL A 538 12.48 7.69 -3.70
N GLY A 539 11.25 7.56 -3.19
CA GLY A 539 10.27 6.62 -3.72
C GLY A 539 9.88 6.88 -5.18
N VAL A 540 9.96 8.12 -5.69
CA VAL A 540 9.82 8.43 -7.13
C VAL A 540 11.00 7.87 -7.93
N GLY A 541 12.19 7.91 -7.34
CA GLY A 541 13.41 7.36 -7.93
C GLY A 541 13.42 5.84 -8.01
N GLU A 542 13.12 5.17 -6.90
CA GLU A 542 12.86 3.72 -6.85
C GLU A 542 11.81 3.36 -7.91
N ARG A 543 10.80 4.23 -8.03
CA ARG A 543 9.73 4.06 -9.00
C ARG A 543 10.19 4.00 -10.43
N LEU A 544 10.91 5.04 -10.80
CA LEU A 544 11.44 5.23 -12.13
C LEU A 544 12.43 4.13 -12.49
N PHE A 545 13.31 3.73 -11.56
CA PHE A 545 14.30 2.68 -11.80
C PHE A 545 13.64 1.32 -12.11
N ASN A 546 12.58 0.97 -11.38
CA ASN A 546 11.82 -0.26 -11.57
C ASN A 546 10.99 -0.25 -12.85
N LEU A 547 10.38 0.88 -13.21
CA LEU A 547 9.67 1.04 -14.49
C LEU A 547 10.60 0.73 -15.68
N LYS A 548 11.79 1.34 -15.68
CA LYS A 548 12.82 1.12 -16.70
C LYS A 548 13.26 -0.35 -16.71
N ARG A 549 13.48 -0.96 -15.54
CA ARG A 549 13.83 -2.39 -15.42
C ARG A 549 12.75 -3.28 -16.06
N LEU A 550 11.48 -3.08 -15.74
CA LEU A 550 10.39 -3.88 -16.28
C LEU A 550 10.26 -3.74 -17.80
N TYR A 551 10.39 -2.52 -18.32
CA TYR A 551 10.39 -2.30 -19.77
C TYR A 551 11.52 -3.08 -20.44
N ASN A 552 12.73 -3.00 -19.88
CA ASN A 552 13.90 -3.70 -20.40
C ASN A 552 13.77 -5.23 -20.31
N MET A 553 13.16 -5.76 -19.25
CA MET A 553 12.86 -7.20 -19.17
C MET A 553 11.89 -7.63 -20.26
N LYS A 554 10.90 -6.80 -20.62
CA LYS A 554 10.03 -7.06 -21.77
C LYS A 554 10.77 -6.95 -23.12
N CYS A 555 11.90 -6.25 -23.16
CA CYS A 555 12.82 -6.23 -24.30
C CYS A 555 13.77 -7.44 -24.34
N GLY A 556 13.73 -8.33 -23.33
CA GLY A 556 14.55 -9.54 -23.27
C GLY A 556 15.69 -9.52 -22.26
N ILE A 557 15.85 -8.45 -21.48
CA ILE A 557 16.90 -8.39 -20.43
C ILE A 557 16.56 -9.31 -19.26
N THR A 558 17.57 -10.05 -18.81
CA THR A 558 17.50 -10.99 -17.70
C THR A 558 18.63 -10.73 -16.69
N LYS A 559 18.67 -11.48 -15.58
CA LYS A 559 19.81 -11.46 -14.66
C LYS A 559 21.15 -11.84 -15.29
N GLN A 560 21.15 -12.55 -16.43
CA GLN A 560 22.39 -12.92 -17.11
C GLN A 560 23.07 -11.69 -17.71
N ASP A 561 22.28 -10.71 -18.15
CA ASP A 561 22.71 -9.44 -18.73
C ASP A 561 23.19 -8.43 -17.69
N ASP A 562 22.94 -8.67 -16.40
CA ASP A 562 23.48 -7.87 -15.30
C ASP A 562 24.96 -8.24 -15.08
N THR A 563 25.80 -7.85 -16.05
CA THR A 563 27.21 -8.16 -16.15
C THR A 563 27.99 -7.17 -17.01
N LEU A 564 29.31 -7.40 -17.09
CA LEU A 564 30.23 -6.73 -17.99
C LEU A 564 30.94 -7.75 -18.88
N GLY A 565 31.61 -7.27 -19.93
CA GLY A 565 32.46 -8.08 -20.79
C GLY A 565 33.56 -8.84 -20.04
N LYS A 566 34.06 -9.92 -20.65
CA LYS A 566 35.02 -10.86 -20.03
C LYS A 566 36.28 -10.18 -19.47
N ARG A 567 36.75 -9.09 -20.10
CA ARG A 567 37.89 -8.26 -19.67
C ARG A 567 37.90 -7.96 -18.17
N PHE A 568 36.74 -7.65 -17.60
CA PHE A 568 36.62 -7.14 -16.24
C PHE A 568 36.62 -8.24 -15.17
N PHE A 569 36.66 -9.50 -15.60
CA PHE A 569 36.85 -10.68 -14.74
C PHE A 569 38.26 -11.27 -14.85
N GLU A 570 39.17 -10.60 -15.55
CA GLU A 570 40.58 -10.96 -15.66
C GLU A 570 41.45 -10.08 -14.74
N ARG A 571 42.45 -10.68 -14.09
CA ARG A 571 43.31 -9.99 -13.13
C ARG A 571 44.32 -9.09 -13.81
N ILE A 572 44.37 -7.82 -13.40
CA ILE A 572 45.54 -6.97 -13.63
C ILE A 572 46.58 -7.26 -12.55
N MET A 573 47.82 -7.54 -12.97
CA MET A 573 48.88 -8.00 -12.06
C MET A 573 49.69 -6.89 -11.39
N LYS A 574 49.60 -5.65 -11.88
CA LYS A 574 50.38 -4.49 -11.41
C LYS A 574 49.50 -3.23 -11.36
N GLY A 575 49.78 -2.32 -10.42
CA GLY A 575 49.10 -1.03 -10.29
C GLY A 575 47.98 -0.99 -9.24
N GLY A 576 47.15 0.06 -9.25
CA GLY A 576 46.19 0.37 -8.18
C GLY A 576 45.02 -0.60 -8.03
N THR A 577 44.74 -1.40 -9.06
CA THR A 577 43.66 -2.41 -9.10
C THR A 577 44.18 -3.84 -9.00
N LYS A 578 45.45 -3.99 -8.59
CA LYS A 578 46.18 -5.26 -8.63
C LYS A 578 45.40 -6.38 -7.95
N LYS A 579 45.16 -7.47 -8.69
CA LYS A 579 44.50 -8.71 -8.27
C LYS A 579 43.03 -8.58 -7.83
N HIS A 580 42.40 -7.40 -7.92
CA HIS A 580 40.99 -7.25 -7.61
C HIS A 580 40.10 -7.69 -8.77
N ILE A 581 39.07 -8.47 -8.46
CA ILE A 581 37.97 -8.80 -9.38
C ILE A 581 36.69 -8.55 -8.59
N PRO A 582 35.76 -7.73 -9.10
CA PRO A 582 34.48 -7.49 -8.44
C PRO A 582 33.72 -8.81 -8.22
N PRO A 583 33.25 -9.13 -7.00
CA PRO A 583 32.58 -10.38 -6.69
C PRO A 583 31.11 -10.36 -7.17
N ARG A 584 30.91 -10.34 -8.50
CA ARG A 584 29.62 -10.16 -9.19
C ARG A 584 28.47 -10.91 -8.52
N ARG A 585 28.56 -12.23 -8.39
CA ARG A 585 27.47 -13.05 -7.81
C ARG A 585 27.05 -12.57 -6.42
N LYS A 586 28.01 -12.35 -5.53
CA LYS A 586 27.74 -11.91 -4.15
C LYS A 586 27.12 -10.52 -4.10
N LEU A 587 27.53 -9.62 -4.99
CA LEU A 587 26.97 -8.27 -5.07
C LEU A 587 25.55 -8.29 -5.63
N LEU A 588 25.29 -9.06 -6.69
CA LEU A 588 23.98 -9.14 -7.34
C LEU A 588 22.93 -9.83 -6.48
N ASP A 589 23.27 -10.96 -5.85
CA ASP A 589 22.32 -11.69 -4.98
C ASP A 589 21.77 -10.75 -3.89
N ARG A 590 22.66 -9.95 -3.27
CA ARG A 590 22.27 -8.98 -2.26
C ARG A 590 21.61 -7.72 -2.86
N TYR A 591 21.98 -7.31 -4.07
CA TYR A 591 21.37 -6.19 -4.76
C TYR A 591 19.90 -6.46 -5.09
N TYR A 592 19.58 -7.65 -5.62
CA TYR A 592 18.19 -8.04 -5.88
C TYR A 592 17.37 -8.10 -4.61
N ASP A 593 17.91 -8.69 -3.54
CA ASP A 593 17.29 -8.69 -2.21
C ASP A 593 17.02 -7.25 -1.71
N SER A 594 18.04 -6.37 -1.77
CA SER A 594 17.91 -4.97 -1.34
C SER A 594 16.94 -4.15 -2.20
N ARG A 595 16.76 -4.50 -3.47
CA ARG A 595 15.79 -3.89 -4.39
C ARG A 595 14.37 -4.43 -4.20
N GLY A 596 14.19 -5.51 -3.44
CA GLY A 596 12.91 -6.24 -3.36
C GLY A 596 12.57 -6.99 -4.65
N TRP A 597 13.58 -7.43 -5.40
CA TRP A 597 13.43 -8.20 -6.63
C TRP A 597 13.51 -9.71 -6.35
N THR A 598 12.98 -10.53 -7.26
CA THR A 598 13.19 -11.98 -7.22
C THR A 598 14.66 -12.30 -7.49
N GLU A 599 15.07 -13.55 -7.22
CA GLU A 599 16.39 -14.06 -7.59
C GLU A 599 16.67 -14.04 -9.11
N ASP A 600 15.63 -13.83 -9.93
CA ASP A 600 15.72 -13.63 -11.37
C ASP A 600 15.87 -12.15 -11.78
N GLY A 601 15.98 -11.26 -10.79
CA GLY A 601 16.11 -9.82 -11.00
C GLY A 601 14.81 -9.17 -11.51
N LYS A 602 13.65 -9.79 -11.23
CA LYS A 602 12.32 -9.24 -11.53
C LYS A 602 11.82 -8.43 -10.34
N PRO A 603 11.43 -7.16 -10.49
CA PRO A 603 10.70 -6.44 -9.44
C PRO A 603 9.50 -7.26 -8.96
N THR A 604 9.45 -7.53 -7.65
CA THR A 604 8.27 -8.19 -7.06
C THR A 604 7.19 -7.14 -6.85
N GLY A 605 5.91 -7.52 -6.90
CA GLY A 605 4.81 -6.60 -6.56
C GLY A 605 4.97 -5.93 -5.18
N LYS A 606 5.77 -6.53 -4.28
CA LYS A 606 6.15 -5.95 -2.98
C LYS A 606 7.07 -4.71 -3.11
N SER A 607 7.82 -4.56 -4.22
CA SER A 607 8.63 -3.38 -4.54
C SER A 607 7.78 -2.32 -5.24
N TRP A 608 7.06 -1.55 -4.42
CA TRP A 608 6.42 -0.25 -4.69
C TRP A 608 5.42 -0.11 -5.87
N LEU A 609 5.52 -0.82 -6.99
CA LEU A 609 4.55 -0.78 -8.09
C LEU A 609 3.13 -1.14 -7.63
N ASP A 610 3.01 -2.05 -6.66
CA ASP A 610 1.74 -2.43 -6.03
C ASP A 610 1.59 -1.88 -4.60
N ARG A 611 2.51 -1.02 -4.12
CA ARG A 611 2.26 -0.28 -2.86
C ARG A 611 1.14 0.72 -3.16
N PRO A 612 0.00 0.69 -2.44
CA PRO A 612 -1.04 1.68 -2.64
C PRO A 612 -0.41 3.06 -2.50
N LYS A 613 -0.60 3.87 -3.54
CA LYS A 613 -0.18 5.27 -3.58
C LYS A 613 -0.65 5.90 -2.29
N VAL A 614 0.28 6.39 -1.48
CA VAL A 614 -0.06 7.10 -0.26
C VAL A 614 -0.53 8.50 -0.66
N ARG A 615 -1.77 8.55 -1.15
CA ARG A 615 -2.58 9.76 -1.11
C ARG A 615 -3.10 9.88 0.32
N PRO A 616 -3.17 11.07 0.91
CA PRO A 616 -3.99 11.30 2.09
C PRO A 616 -5.38 10.72 1.82
N ARG A 617 -5.70 9.60 2.46
CA ARG A 617 -7.02 8.95 2.38
C ARG A 617 -7.76 9.27 3.67
N ARG A 618 -9.09 9.36 3.61
CA ARG A 618 -9.88 9.62 4.80
C ARG A 618 -9.72 8.43 5.73
N VAL A 619 -9.65 8.67 7.03
CA VAL A 619 -9.57 7.57 8.01
C VAL A 619 -10.75 6.59 7.83
N ILE A 620 -11.93 7.10 7.51
CA ILE A 620 -13.13 6.27 7.27
C ILE A 620 -12.93 5.27 6.12
N ASP A 621 -12.10 5.59 5.11
CA ASP A 621 -11.79 4.67 4.02
C ASP A 621 -10.96 3.48 4.56
N TYR A 622 -9.96 3.77 5.41
CA TYR A 622 -9.16 2.72 6.06
C TYR A 622 -9.98 1.88 7.03
N VAL A 623 -10.91 2.50 7.75
CA VAL A 623 -11.83 1.79 8.65
C VAL A 623 -12.74 0.86 7.85
N ALA A 624 -13.31 1.31 6.73
CA ALA A 624 -14.10 0.47 5.85
C ALA A 624 -13.26 -0.72 5.31
N ASP A 625 -12.05 -0.47 4.80
CA ASP A 625 -11.16 -1.53 4.30
C ASP A 625 -10.85 -2.58 5.40
N MET A 626 -10.63 -2.13 6.64
CA MET A 626 -10.38 -3.01 7.79
C MET A 626 -11.59 -3.86 8.16
N LEU A 627 -12.79 -3.27 8.10
CA LEU A 627 -14.04 -3.97 8.40
C LEU A 627 -14.34 -5.05 7.35
N GLU A 628 -14.13 -4.71 6.07
CA GLU A 628 -14.18 -5.62 4.94
C GLU A 628 -13.21 -6.79 5.10
N GLU A 629 -11.93 -6.52 5.41
CA GLU A 629 -10.91 -7.55 5.65
C GLU A 629 -11.31 -8.51 6.80
N SER A 630 -11.98 -8.00 7.82
CA SER A 630 -12.41 -8.78 8.98
C SER A 630 -13.75 -9.52 8.79
N GLY A 631 -14.46 -9.26 7.70
CA GLY A 631 -15.80 -9.82 7.45
C GLY A 631 -16.88 -9.28 8.39
N ILE A 632 -16.69 -8.06 8.94
CA ILE A 632 -17.67 -7.35 9.77
C ILE A 632 -18.39 -6.34 8.87
N THR A 633 -19.47 -6.77 8.24
CA THR A 633 -20.08 -6.05 7.12
C THR A 633 -21.52 -5.60 7.34
N GLN A 634 -22.16 -6.02 8.44
CA GLN A 634 -23.52 -5.60 8.77
C GLN A 634 -23.52 -4.28 9.54
N VAL A 635 -24.17 -3.26 8.99
CA VAL A 635 -24.26 -1.92 9.55
C VAL A 635 -25.71 -1.56 9.81
N PHE A 636 -26.04 -1.21 11.06
CA PHE A 636 -27.33 -0.62 11.44
C PHE A 636 -27.09 0.83 11.84
N SER A 637 -27.71 1.78 11.14
CA SER A 637 -27.40 3.19 11.34
C SER A 637 -28.60 4.09 11.22
N LEU A 638 -28.76 5.03 12.16
CA LEU A 638 -29.51 6.26 11.92
C LEU A 638 -28.51 7.42 11.90
N PRO A 639 -28.01 7.80 10.71
CA PRO A 639 -26.86 8.68 10.60
C PRO A 639 -27.19 10.14 10.97
N GLY A 640 -26.25 10.81 11.63
CA GLY A 640 -26.29 12.24 11.95
C GLY A 640 -24.94 12.76 12.48
N GLY A 641 -24.74 14.07 12.51
CA GLY A 641 -23.42 14.65 12.83
C GLY A 641 -22.38 14.29 11.75
N ALA A 642 -21.21 13.74 12.15
CA ALA A 642 -20.19 13.26 11.20
C ALA A 642 -20.34 11.78 10.81
N THR A 643 -21.24 11.04 11.46
CA THR A 643 -21.47 9.65 11.10
C THR A 643 -22.03 9.40 9.68
N PRO A 644 -22.79 10.31 9.03
CA PRO A 644 -23.23 10.12 7.66
C PRO A 644 -22.09 9.86 6.67
N PHE A 645 -20.90 10.45 6.88
CA PHE A 645 -19.77 10.26 5.97
C PHE A 645 -19.20 8.84 6.01
N PHE A 646 -19.18 8.20 7.19
CA PHE A 646 -18.80 6.79 7.32
C PHE A 646 -19.88 5.86 6.76
N VAL A 647 -21.15 6.18 7.01
CA VAL A 647 -22.29 5.39 6.52
C VAL A 647 -22.41 5.46 5.01
N GLU A 648 -22.17 6.64 4.41
CA GLU A 648 -22.09 6.83 2.97
C GLU A 648 -20.96 5.99 2.36
N GLU A 649 -19.80 5.90 3.02
CA GLU A 649 -18.69 5.06 2.57
C GLU A 649 -19.06 3.57 2.57
N CYS A 650 -19.77 3.09 3.60
CA CYS A 650 -20.29 1.72 3.61
C CYS A 650 -21.34 1.51 2.50
N PHE A 651 -22.25 2.47 2.31
CA PHE A 651 -23.31 2.39 1.32
C PHE A 651 -22.80 2.42 -0.13
N LYS A 652 -21.65 3.04 -0.39
CA LYS A 652 -20.97 3.04 -1.70
C LYS A 652 -20.41 1.67 -2.10
N ARG A 653 -20.36 0.71 -1.18
CA ARG A 653 -19.80 -0.65 -1.37
C ARG A 653 -20.86 -1.73 -1.05
N PRO A 654 -22.01 -1.75 -1.76
CA PRO A 654 -23.13 -2.63 -1.43
C PRO A 654 -22.82 -4.13 -1.62
N GLU A 655 -21.81 -4.47 -2.41
CA GLU A 655 -21.28 -5.83 -2.56
C GLU A 655 -20.58 -6.35 -1.29
N THR A 656 -20.13 -5.44 -0.43
CA THR A 656 -19.39 -5.74 0.80
C THR A 656 -20.26 -5.47 2.02
N PHE A 657 -20.84 -4.27 2.16
CA PHE A 657 -21.58 -3.86 3.35
C PHE A 657 -23.09 -3.91 3.15
N ASN A 658 -23.78 -4.57 4.09
CA ASN A 658 -25.24 -4.48 4.20
C ASN A 658 -25.60 -3.35 5.18
N THR A 659 -25.96 -2.18 4.64
CA THR A 659 -26.24 -0.97 5.42
C THR A 659 -27.74 -0.73 5.55
N ILE A 660 -28.26 -0.82 6.77
CA ILE A 660 -29.67 -0.68 7.10
C ILE A 660 -29.90 0.62 7.87
N VAL A 661 -30.86 1.42 7.38
CA VAL A 661 -31.25 2.70 7.99
C VAL A 661 -32.65 2.62 8.60
N PRO A 662 -32.79 2.18 9.86
CA PRO A 662 -34.08 2.13 10.54
C PRO A 662 -34.55 3.54 10.94
N ARG A 663 -35.83 3.68 11.28
CA ARG A 663 -36.45 4.99 11.61
C ARG A 663 -36.20 5.50 13.04
N HIS A 664 -35.35 4.83 13.82
CA HIS A 664 -35.02 5.22 15.20
C HIS A 664 -33.68 4.60 15.66
N GLU A 665 -32.88 5.30 16.46
CA GLU A 665 -31.58 4.80 16.96
C GLU A 665 -31.75 3.56 17.85
N GLY A 666 -32.81 3.53 18.66
CA GLY A 666 -33.16 2.37 19.49
C GLY A 666 -33.40 1.11 18.66
N ALA A 667 -34.02 1.26 17.48
CA ALA A 667 -34.21 0.14 16.57
C ALA A 667 -32.89 -0.32 15.95
N ALA A 668 -32.00 0.60 15.55
CA ALA A 668 -30.66 0.26 15.08
C ALA A 668 -29.88 -0.56 16.13
N ALA A 669 -29.90 -0.12 17.38
CA ALA A 669 -29.21 -0.80 18.47
C ALA A 669 -29.77 -2.21 18.74
N VAL A 670 -31.10 -2.37 18.75
CA VAL A 670 -31.74 -3.68 18.97
C VAL A 670 -31.56 -4.63 17.78
N MET A 671 -31.63 -4.13 16.55
CA MET A 671 -31.31 -4.94 15.36
C MET A 671 -29.86 -5.41 15.38
N GLY A 672 -28.92 -4.53 15.77
CA GLY A 672 -27.52 -4.88 15.98
C GLY A 672 -27.32 -5.97 17.03
N ASP A 673 -28.02 -5.86 18.17
CA ASP A 673 -28.01 -6.86 19.24
C ASP A 673 -28.44 -8.25 18.72
N ILE A 674 -29.64 -8.38 18.18
CA ILE A 674 -30.13 -9.71 17.76
C ILE A 674 -29.32 -10.30 16.59
N TYR A 675 -28.88 -9.47 15.63
CA TYR A 675 -28.06 -9.92 14.51
C TYR A 675 -26.75 -10.52 15.02
N ALA A 676 -26.11 -9.84 15.97
CA ALA A 676 -24.86 -10.30 16.56
C ALA A 676 -25.03 -11.58 17.40
N ARG A 677 -26.14 -11.74 18.12
CA ARG A 677 -26.45 -12.99 18.85
C ARG A 677 -26.57 -14.20 17.91
N LEU A 678 -27.27 -14.02 16.79
CA LEU A 678 -27.50 -15.10 15.82
C LEU A 678 -26.23 -15.46 15.04
N ASN A 679 -25.48 -14.46 14.59
CA ASN A 679 -24.30 -14.65 13.74
C ASN A 679 -22.98 -14.83 14.51
N ARG A 680 -22.96 -14.57 15.82
CA ARG A 680 -21.79 -14.67 16.72
C ARG A 680 -20.61 -13.81 16.23
N LYS A 681 -20.93 -12.73 15.54
CA LYS A 681 -20.01 -11.71 15.05
C LYS A 681 -20.53 -10.34 15.46
N PRO A 682 -19.64 -9.35 15.69
CA PRO A 682 -20.09 -8.01 16.01
C PRO A 682 -20.95 -7.42 14.90
N ALA A 683 -22.06 -6.79 15.25
CA ALA A 683 -22.77 -5.86 14.37
C ALA A 683 -22.24 -4.44 14.60
N LEU A 684 -22.17 -3.64 13.54
CA LEU A 684 -21.84 -2.22 13.64
C LEU A 684 -23.12 -1.42 13.88
N VAL A 685 -23.12 -0.60 14.93
CA VAL A 685 -24.20 0.37 15.20
C VAL A 685 -23.62 1.77 15.10
N VAL A 686 -24.17 2.57 14.20
CA VAL A 686 -23.61 3.89 13.88
C VAL A 686 -24.67 4.97 14.09
N GLY A 687 -24.30 6.07 14.74
CA GLY A 687 -25.22 7.19 14.90
C GLY A 687 -24.64 8.38 15.63
N GLN A 688 -25.37 9.50 15.59
CA GLN A 688 -24.92 10.78 16.12
C GLN A 688 -24.85 10.79 17.65
N GLY A 689 -23.76 11.38 18.19
CA GLY A 689 -23.39 11.42 19.60
C GLY A 689 -24.51 11.20 20.62
N VAL A 690 -25.19 12.28 21.00
CA VAL A 690 -26.20 12.30 22.07
C VAL A 690 -27.42 11.46 21.74
N TRP A 691 -27.88 11.47 20.48
CA TRP A 691 -29.09 10.73 20.09
C TRP A 691 -28.90 9.23 20.14
N MET A 692 -27.75 8.72 19.69
CA MET A 692 -27.41 7.31 19.83
C MET A 692 -27.22 6.93 21.31
N ALA A 693 -26.69 7.84 22.15
CA ALA A 693 -26.50 7.56 23.57
C ALA A 693 -27.83 7.55 24.35
N THR A 694 -28.82 8.35 23.96
CA THR A 694 -30.13 8.41 24.60
C THR A 694 -31.11 7.41 23.99
N ASN A 695 -31.51 7.63 22.74
CA ASN A 695 -32.51 6.83 22.03
C ASN A 695 -32.01 5.41 21.74
N GLY A 696 -30.73 5.30 21.35
CA GLY A 696 -30.04 4.01 21.14
C GLY A 696 -29.66 3.29 22.43
N GLY A 697 -29.57 4.04 23.55
CA GLY A 697 -29.12 3.54 24.84
C GLY A 697 -29.91 2.32 25.35
N PHE A 698 -31.20 2.23 25.03
CA PHE A 698 -32.02 1.06 25.34
C PHE A 698 -31.44 -0.25 24.76
N GLY A 699 -31.21 -0.31 23.45
CA GLY A 699 -30.68 -1.50 22.79
C GLY A 699 -29.23 -1.77 23.18
N ILE A 700 -28.44 -0.71 23.42
CA ILE A 700 -27.05 -0.83 23.89
C ILE A 700 -26.98 -1.44 25.28
N ALA A 701 -27.82 -0.98 26.22
CA ALA A 701 -27.90 -1.55 27.55
C ALA A 701 -28.39 -3.00 27.53
N GLU A 702 -29.39 -3.33 26.71
CA GLU A 702 -29.83 -4.72 26.54
C GLU A 702 -28.68 -5.61 26.04
N ALA A 703 -27.95 -5.19 25.00
CA ALA A 703 -26.77 -5.90 24.50
C ALA A 703 -25.67 -6.06 25.56
N PHE A 704 -25.49 -5.06 26.44
CA PHE A 704 -24.51 -5.12 27.53
C PHE A 704 -24.83 -6.19 28.56
N PHE A 705 -26.04 -6.17 29.09
CA PHE A 705 -26.47 -7.18 30.06
C PHE A 705 -26.60 -8.56 29.40
N ALA A 706 -27.03 -8.61 28.14
CA ALA A 706 -27.09 -9.83 27.36
C ALA A 706 -25.73 -10.32 26.85
N GLY A 707 -24.65 -9.58 27.09
CA GLY A 707 -23.30 -9.98 26.68
C GLY A 707 -23.18 -10.24 25.17
N THR A 708 -23.73 -9.34 24.36
CA THR A 708 -23.74 -9.43 22.90
C THR A 708 -22.58 -8.63 22.30
N PRO A 709 -21.79 -9.19 21.37
CA PRO A 709 -20.74 -8.43 20.71
C PRO A 709 -21.35 -7.38 19.77
N MET A 710 -21.12 -6.09 20.05
CA MET A 710 -21.60 -4.98 19.23
C MET A 710 -20.58 -3.86 19.26
N VAL A 711 -20.38 -3.17 18.14
CA VAL A 711 -19.45 -2.03 18.07
C VAL A 711 -20.22 -0.78 17.69
N ILE A 712 -20.31 0.15 18.63
CA ILE A 712 -20.90 1.47 18.42
C ILE A 712 -19.83 2.42 17.89
N ILE A 713 -20.12 3.09 16.77
CA ILE A 713 -19.29 4.17 16.22
C ILE A 713 -20.09 5.46 16.26
N THR A 714 -19.58 6.46 16.97
CA THR A 714 -20.25 7.74 17.21
C THR A 714 -19.26 8.89 17.34
N GLU A 715 -19.74 10.09 17.61
CA GLU A 715 -18.95 11.32 17.60
C GLU A 715 -19.44 12.34 18.65
N PHE A 716 -18.62 13.35 18.98
CA PHE A 716 -18.94 14.32 20.03
C PHE A 716 -19.91 15.44 19.62
N SER A 717 -20.25 15.57 18.34
CA SER A 717 -20.95 16.72 17.77
C SER A 717 -20.24 18.02 18.14
N ASP A 718 -18.90 18.02 18.04
CA ASP A 718 -18.02 19.10 18.50
C ASP A 718 -17.69 20.16 17.41
N TRP A 719 -18.26 20.02 16.22
CA TRP A 719 -18.20 21.01 15.14
C TRP A 719 -16.79 21.60 14.88
N TYR A 720 -15.77 20.74 14.76
CA TYR A 720 -14.37 21.16 14.59
C TYR A 720 -13.79 21.97 15.76
N GLY A 721 -14.22 21.68 16.99
CA GLY A 721 -13.68 22.26 18.21
C GLY A 721 -14.44 23.48 18.73
N LEU A 722 -15.66 23.73 18.25
CA LEU A 722 -16.52 24.84 18.68
C LEU A 722 -17.22 24.59 20.05
N ASN A 723 -16.60 23.77 20.89
CA ASN A 723 -17.14 23.26 22.15
C ASN A 723 -17.35 24.29 23.26
N HIS A 724 -16.81 25.50 23.10
CA HIS A 724 -16.90 26.57 24.10
C HIS A 724 -17.89 27.68 23.69
N PHE A 725 -18.61 27.49 22.58
CA PHE A 725 -19.64 28.40 22.10
C PHE A 725 -21.03 27.86 22.46
N GLY A 726 -22.09 28.62 22.19
CA GLY A 726 -23.47 28.28 22.61
C GLY A 726 -23.86 26.83 22.29
N SER A 727 -24.56 26.17 23.22
CA SER A 727 -24.80 24.73 23.17
C SER A 727 -25.70 24.33 22.00
N TYR A 728 -25.21 23.42 21.16
CA TYR A 728 -25.99 22.77 20.10
C TYR A 728 -25.55 21.32 19.92
N GLN A 729 -26.31 20.39 20.49
CA GLN A 729 -26.12 18.92 20.36
C GLN A 729 -24.76 18.36 20.84
N MET A 730 -23.95 19.17 21.55
CA MET A 730 -22.59 18.83 21.95
C MET A 730 -22.55 17.77 23.06
N GLY A 731 -21.60 16.83 22.94
CA GLY A 731 -21.49 15.65 23.78
C GLY A 731 -20.13 15.43 24.45
N ASN A 732 -19.25 16.44 24.47
CA ASN A 732 -17.88 16.28 24.97
C ASN A 732 -17.72 16.37 26.50
N GLY A 733 -18.79 16.71 27.23
CA GLY A 733 -18.81 16.84 28.69
C GLY A 733 -18.33 18.20 29.26
N GLU A 734 -18.12 19.21 28.41
CA GLU A 734 -17.74 20.56 28.83
C GLU A 734 -18.97 21.42 29.22
N TYR A 735 -18.75 22.67 29.65
CA TYR A 735 -19.83 23.60 30.00
C TYR A 735 -20.85 23.73 28.86
N GLY A 736 -22.11 23.36 29.14
CA GLY A 736 -23.21 23.40 28.17
C GLY A 736 -23.34 22.15 27.29
N ALA A 737 -22.51 21.13 27.47
CA ALA A 737 -22.54 19.86 26.73
C ALA A 737 -22.85 18.66 27.63
N VAL A 738 -23.43 17.60 27.05
CA VAL A 738 -23.67 16.32 27.74
C VAL A 738 -22.37 15.51 27.79
N ASP A 739 -22.16 14.70 28.84
CA ASP A 739 -20.98 13.83 28.94
C ASP A 739 -21.22 12.46 28.30
N LEU A 740 -20.96 12.36 26.99
CA LEU A 740 -21.12 11.09 26.28
C LEU A 740 -20.18 10.00 26.78
N ARG A 741 -18.99 10.35 27.25
CA ARG A 741 -18.00 9.36 27.69
C ARG A 741 -18.56 8.57 28.86
N ASN A 742 -19.15 9.26 29.83
CA ASN A 742 -19.74 8.61 30.99
C ASN A 742 -21.07 7.92 30.67
N MET A 743 -21.88 8.45 29.76
CA MET A 743 -23.08 7.76 29.28
C MET A 743 -22.76 6.41 28.65
N TYR A 744 -21.84 6.36 27.68
CA TYR A 744 -21.47 5.10 27.02
C TYR A 744 -20.72 4.14 27.95
N LYS A 745 -19.89 4.64 28.87
CA LYS A 745 -19.20 3.77 29.86
C LYS A 745 -20.18 3.00 30.74
N ALA A 746 -21.37 3.55 31.02
CA ALA A 746 -22.37 2.90 31.85
C ALA A 746 -23.05 1.70 31.16
N MET A 747 -22.99 1.63 29.83
CA MET A 747 -23.72 0.63 29.02
C MET A 747 -22.84 -0.07 27.99
N THR A 748 -21.51 0.06 28.09
CA THR A 748 -20.56 -0.66 27.23
C THR A 748 -19.44 -1.25 28.04
N LYS A 749 -18.87 -2.36 27.56
CA LYS A 749 -17.72 -3.02 28.17
C LYS A 749 -16.47 -2.15 28.10
N ARG A 750 -16.35 -1.37 27.03
CA ARG A 750 -15.26 -0.43 26.83
C ARG A 750 -15.70 0.72 25.93
N THR A 751 -15.45 1.93 26.40
CA THR A 751 -15.58 3.17 25.62
C THR A 751 -14.19 3.70 25.28
N PHE A 752 -13.91 3.85 23.99
CA PHE A 752 -12.73 4.49 23.46
C PHE A 752 -13.08 5.90 23.00
N VAL A 753 -12.08 6.78 23.06
CA VAL A 753 -12.19 8.14 22.55
C VAL A 753 -11.04 8.35 21.58
N ALA A 754 -11.38 8.64 20.32
CA ALA A 754 -10.41 8.95 19.29
C ALA A 754 -10.30 10.47 19.14
N THR A 755 -9.09 10.99 19.27
CA THR A 755 -8.78 12.42 19.18
C THR A 755 -7.95 12.78 17.96
N GLU A 756 -7.37 11.79 17.27
CA GLU A 756 -6.64 11.92 16.02
C GLU A 756 -7.08 10.87 14.99
N PRO A 757 -6.97 11.13 13.66
CA PRO A 757 -7.46 10.21 12.62
C PRO A 757 -6.92 8.79 12.77
N ALA A 758 -5.63 8.60 13.03
CA ALA A 758 -5.08 7.26 13.22
C ALA A 758 -5.61 6.57 14.48
N GLU A 759 -5.90 7.31 15.56
CA GLU A 759 -6.48 6.74 16.78
C GLU A 759 -7.87 6.17 16.53
N LEU A 760 -8.67 6.75 15.62
CA LEU A 760 -9.98 6.21 15.28
C LEU A 760 -9.86 4.78 14.72
N TYR A 761 -8.89 4.56 13.83
CA TYR A 761 -8.60 3.22 13.30
C TYR A 761 -8.24 2.25 14.43
N PHE A 762 -7.28 2.59 15.28
CA PHE A 762 -6.86 1.74 16.40
C PHE A 762 -7.97 1.50 17.43
N CYS A 763 -8.75 2.53 17.76
CA CYS A 763 -9.86 2.42 18.69
C CYS A 763 -10.91 1.45 18.17
N ILE A 764 -11.25 1.50 16.87
CA ILE A 764 -12.22 0.56 16.30
C ILE A 764 -11.66 -0.86 16.29
N GLN A 765 -10.37 -1.06 15.97
CA GLN A 765 -9.74 -2.39 16.09
C GLN A 765 -9.84 -2.97 17.49
N GLN A 766 -9.50 -2.16 18.50
CA GLN A 766 -9.58 -2.60 19.89
C GLN A 766 -11.05 -2.77 20.32
N ALA A 767 -11.96 -1.91 19.88
CA ALA A 767 -13.39 -2.05 20.14
C ALA A 767 -13.94 -3.38 19.62
N ILE A 768 -13.59 -3.77 18.39
CA ILE A 768 -13.96 -5.08 17.83
C ILE A 768 -13.36 -6.21 18.68
N LYS A 769 -12.04 -6.19 18.93
CA LYS A 769 -11.38 -7.22 19.75
C LYS A 769 -12.02 -7.37 21.13
N HIS A 770 -12.27 -6.26 21.82
CA HIS A 770 -12.82 -6.28 23.17
C HIS A 770 -14.32 -6.62 23.21
N SER A 771 -15.05 -6.39 22.11
CA SER A 771 -16.46 -6.80 22.01
C SER A 771 -16.63 -8.31 22.02
N MET A 772 -15.61 -9.06 21.54
CA MET A 772 -15.67 -10.52 21.38
C MET A 772 -14.89 -11.30 22.45
N THR A 773 -13.81 -10.75 23.02
CA THR A 773 -12.91 -11.48 23.93
C THR A 773 -13.45 -11.58 25.36
N GLY A 774 -13.29 -12.71 26.05
CA GLY A 774 -13.91 -12.93 27.38
C GLY A 774 -15.45 -12.96 27.28
N ARG A 775 -16.18 -12.43 28.27
CA ARG A 775 -17.64 -12.23 28.11
C ARG A 775 -17.88 -11.21 26.99
N PRO A 776 -18.56 -11.58 25.89
CA PRO A 776 -18.83 -10.63 24.81
C PRO A 776 -19.71 -9.48 25.30
N GLY A 777 -19.69 -8.35 24.61
CA GLY A 777 -20.45 -7.17 25.01
C GLY A 777 -20.24 -5.98 24.07
N PRO A 778 -21.09 -4.96 24.16
CA PRO A 778 -20.98 -3.77 23.33
C PRO A 778 -19.73 -2.97 23.71
N THR A 779 -19.05 -2.42 22.72
CA THR A 779 -17.97 -1.45 22.85
C THR A 779 -18.32 -0.19 22.06
N CYS A 780 -17.79 0.96 22.46
CA CYS A 780 -18.08 2.23 21.80
C CYS A 780 -16.79 2.95 21.43
N VAL A 781 -16.75 3.55 20.25
CA VAL A 781 -15.72 4.50 19.84
C VAL A 781 -16.38 5.85 19.58
N ILE A 782 -15.99 6.85 20.37
CA ILE A 782 -16.43 8.24 20.22
C ILE A 782 -15.29 9.03 19.56
N ALA A 783 -15.54 9.63 18.40
CA ALA A 783 -14.56 10.46 17.70
C ALA A 783 -14.88 11.95 17.79
N LYS A 784 -13.86 12.80 17.67
CA LYS A 784 -14.08 14.20 17.27
C LYS A 784 -14.46 14.28 15.78
N TRP A 785 -15.11 15.35 15.36
CA TRP A 785 -15.42 15.59 13.94
C TRP A 785 -14.18 15.64 13.05
N ASN A 786 -13.19 16.44 13.45
CA ASN A 786 -11.93 16.57 12.71
C ASN A 786 -11.16 15.25 12.65
N THR A 787 -11.32 14.40 13.66
CA THR A 787 -10.78 13.04 13.67
C THR A 787 -11.50 12.14 12.67
N MET A 788 -12.84 12.06 12.74
CA MET A 788 -13.64 11.19 11.88
C MET A 788 -13.54 11.56 10.39
N LEU A 789 -13.43 12.85 10.09
CA LEU A 789 -13.30 13.37 8.73
C LEU A 789 -11.85 13.62 8.32
N GLY A 790 -10.90 13.28 9.19
CA GLY A 790 -9.49 13.54 8.97
C GLY A 790 -8.84 12.56 7.98
N LEU A 791 -7.62 12.91 7.56
CA LEU A 791 -6.86 12.14 6.59
C LEU A 791 -5.69 11.43 7.28
N ILE A 792 -5.43 10.18 6.89
CA ILE A 792 -4.19 9.48 7.22
C ILE A 792 -3.25 9.62 6.04
N ARG A 793 -2.17 10.39 6.28
CA ARG A 793 -1.18 10.76 5.26
C ARG A 793 -0.17 9.68 4.95
N ASP A 794 0.16 8.77 5.86
CA ASP A 794 0.99 7.58 5.61
C ASP A 794 0.69 6.51 6.67
N PRO A 795 -0.11 5.47 6.34
CA PRO A 795 -0.50 4.45 7.32
C PRO A 795 0.69 3.66 7.87
N MET A 796 1.82 3.61 7.15
CA MET A 796 3.04 2.92 7.57
C MET A 796 3.96 3.78 8.44
N LYS A 797 3.63 5.05 8.66
CA LYS A 797 4.37 5.99 9.53
C LYS A 797 3.49 6.64 10.59
N VAL A 798 2.32 6.07 10.85
CA VAL A 798 1.58 6.44 12.04
C VAL A 798 2.48 6.14 13.23
N GLU A 799 2.77 7.15 14.06
CA GLU A 799 3.57 7.00 15.27
C GLU A 799 2.65 6.76 16.47
N PRO A 800 3.01 5.89 17.43
CA PRO A 800 4.26 5.12 17.52
C PRO A 800 4.26 3.80 16.72
N TYR A 801 3.12 3.40 16.13
CA TYR A 801 3.00 2.13 15.41
C TYR A 801 2.23 2.30 14.09
N PRO A 802 2.69 1.65 13.00
CA PRO A 802 1.95 1.65 11.74
C PRO A 802 0.59 0.97 11.90
N LEU A 803 -0.36 1.30 11.01
CA LEU A 803 -1.65 0.60 10.97
C LEU A 803 -1.41 -0.89 10.67
N GLN A 804 -1.88 -1.76 11.56
CA GLN A 804 -1.75 -3.21 11.44
C GLN A 804 -3.09 -3.83 11.03
N PRO A 805 -3.12 -4.91 10.23
CA PRO A 805 -4.37 -5.57 9.88
C PRO A 805 -5.12 -6.14 11.11
N LEU A 806 -6.46 -6.04 11.12
CA LEU A 806 -7.29 -6.48 12.24
C LEU A 806 -7.21 -8.00 12.50
N LYS A 807 -7.00 -8.79 11.44
CA LYS A 807 -6.94 -10.26 11.52
C LYS A 807 -5.94 -10.77 12.56
N GLY A 808 -4.79 -10.11 12.70
CA GLY A 808 -3.78 -10.49 13.70
C GLY A 808 -4.24 -10.31 15.14
N TYR A 809 -5.07 -9.29 15.41
CA TYR A 809 -5.58 -9.01 16.75
C TYR A 809 -6.69 -9.98 17.19
N LEU A 810 -7.40 -10.57 16.24
CA LEU A 810 -8.48 -11.53 16.48
C LEU A 810 -7.99 -12.98 16.61
N ASN A 811 -6.70 -13.24 16.36
CA ASN A 811 -6.10 -14.57 16.47
C ASN A 811 -5.81 -14.93 17.95
N VAL A 812 -6.86 -15.20 18.73
CA VAL A 812 -6.78 -15.55 20.15
C VAL A 812 -7.69 -16.74 20.42
N GLU A 813 -7.17 -17.77 21.09
CA GLU A 813 -7.94 -18.93 21.54
C GLU A 813 -8.78 -18.57 22.78
N PRO A 814 -10.02 -19.09 22.90
CA PRO A 814 -10.81 -18.94 24.12
C PRO A 814 -10.14 -19.63 25.33
N PRO A 815 -10.42 -19.19 26.56
CA PRO A 815 -9.93 -19.86 27.76
C PRO A 815 -10.47 -21.29 27.83
N SER A 816 -9.60 -22.22 28.25
CA SER A 816 -9.90 -23.64 28.42
C SER A 816 -9.77 -24.05 29.89
N ILE A 817 -10.60 -24.99 30.32
CA ILE A 817 -10.42 -25.73 31.58
C ILE A 817 -9.09 -26.50 31.58
N SER A 818 -8.48 -26.68 32.75
CA SER A 818 -7.31 -27.53 32.91
C SER A 818 -7.69 -29.02 32.86
N THR A 819 -6.80 -29.88 32.37
CA THR A 819 -7.05 -31.33 32.34
C THR A 819 -7.25 -31.93 33.74
N GLY A 820 -6.60 -31.36 34.75
CA GLY A 820 -6.78 -31.75 36.16
C GLY A 820 -8.18 -31.40 36.68
N ASP A 821 -8.66 -30.19 36.41
CA ASP A 821 -10.00 -29.77 36.82
C ASP A 821 -11.08 -30.51 36.03
N ALA A 822 -10.85 -30.76 34.73
CA ALA A 822 -11.76 -31.57 33.90
C ALA A 822 -11.93 -32.98 34.48
N LYS A 823 -10.84 -33.65 34.88
CA LYS A 823 -10.89 -34.96 35.55
C LYS A 823 -11.58 -34.91 36.91
N LYS A 824 -11.33 -33.86 37.68
CA LYS A 824 -11.99 -33.65 38.98
C LYS A 824 -13.51 -33.52 38.79
N VAL A 825 -13.94 -32.69 37.84
CA VAL A 825 -15.36 -32.53 37.51
C VAL A 825 -15.96 -33.83 36.97
N ALA A 826 -15.27 -34.53 36.07
CA ALA A 826 -15.71 -35.82 35.55
C ALA A 826 -16.01 -36.83 36.68
N ARG A 827 -15.11 -36.95 37.66
CA ARG A 827 -15.33 -37.81 38.84
C ARG A 827 -16.51 -37.36 39.68
N MET A 828 -16.62 -36.06 39.97
CA MET A 828 -17.76 -35.52 40.72
C MET A 828 -19.10 -35.80 40.03
N LEU A 829 -19.15 -35.78 38.69
CA LEU A 829 -20.36 -36.07 37.93
C LEU A 829 -20.67 -37.57 37.85
N LEU A 830 -19.64 -38.44 37.79
CA LEU A 830 -19.79 -39.89 37.79
C LEU A 830 -20.18 -40.43 39.18
N ASP A 831 -19.69 -39.82 40.26
CA ASP A 831 -19.99 -40.20 41.64
C ASP A 831 -21.35 -39.65 42.14
N ALA A 832 -21.91 -38.65 41.45
CA ALA A 832 -23.19 -38.03 41.80
C ALA A 832 -24.36 -39.00 41.60
N GLU A 833 -25.32 -39.02 42.54
CA GLU A 833 -26.55 -39.80 42.45
C GLU A 833 -27.58 -39.10 41.54
N ASP A 834 -27.77 -37.79 41.77
CA ASP A 834 -28.79 -36.95 41.12
C ASP A 834 -28.20 -35.66 40.50
N PRO A 835 -27.28 -35.76 39.53
CA PRO A 835 -26.67 -34.59 38.92
C PRO A 835 -27.65 -33.85 37.99
N VAL A 836 -27.67 -32.51 38.05
CA VAL A 836 -28.47 -31.66 37.14
C VAL A 836 -27.60 -30.61 36.46
N MET A 837 -27.80 -30.44 35.15
CA MET A 837 -27.17 -29.37 34.38
C MET A 837 -28.09 -28.16 34.31
N ILE A 838 -27.55 -26.95 34.53
CA ILE A 838 -28.26 -25.69 34.29
C ILE A 838 -27.54 -24.92 33.19
N CYS A 839 -28.11 -24.90 32.00
CA CYS A 839 -27.55 -24.18 30.85
C CYS A 839 -28.03 -22.73 30.83
N GLY A 840 -27.08 -21.80 30.67
CA GLY A 840 -27.36 -20.40 30.44
C GLY A 840 -26.99 -19.95 29.04
N ARG A 841 -27.06 -18.63 28.84
CA ARG A 841 -26.74 -17.98 27.58
C ARG A 841 -25.35 -18.30 27.02
N GLY A 842 -24.37 -18.59 27.89
CA GLY A 842 -23.02 -18.95 27.45
C GLY A 842 -22.99 -20.17 26.54
N VAL A 843 -23.97 -21.09 26.64
CA VAL A 843 -24.14 -22.21 25.71
C VAL A 843 -24.50 -21.71 24.31
N HIS A 844 -25.44 -20.77 24.19
CA HIS A 844 -25.79 -20.15 22.91
C HIS A 844 -24.61 -19.38 22.31
N ALA A 845 -23.91 -18.60 23.13
CA ALA A 845 -22.76 -17.80 22.70
C ALA A 845 -21.60 -18.67 22.18
N ALA A 846 -21.32 -19.79 22.86
CA ALA A 846 -20.28 -20.73 22.49
C ALA A 846 -20.72 -21.74 21.40
N ASN A 847 -22.01 -21.79 21.06
CA ASN A 847 -22.60 -22.84 20.21
C ASN A 847 -22.30 -24.26 20.73
N ALA A 848 -22.56 -24.47 22.02
CA ALA A 848 -22.23 -25.69 22.74
C ALA A 848 -23.42 -26.70 22.79
N TYR A 849 -24.33 -26.66 21.81
CA TYR A 849 -25.55 -27.48 21.83
C TYR A 849 -25.26 -28.99 21.78
N ASP A 850 -24.36 -29.39 20.89
CA ASP A 850 -23.96 -30.80 20.73
C ASP A 850 -23.26 -31.29 21.99
N GLU A 851 -22.37 -30.48 22.55
CA GLU A 851 -21.63 -30.82 23.77
C GLU A 851 -22.54 -30.96 25.00
N VAL A 852 -23.58 -30.11 25.12
CA VAL A 852 -24.61 -30.24 26.16
C VAL A 852 -25.37 -31.55 26.00
N ARG A 853 -25.81 -31.85 24.78
CA ARG A 853 -26.56 -33.07 24.45
C ARG A 853 -25.74 -34.33 24.72
N GLU A 854 -24.51 -34.38 24.20
CA GLU A 854 -23.60 -35.52 24.36
C GLU A 854 -23.33 -35.80 25.84
N LEU A 855 -23.09 -34.77 26.65
CA LEU A 855 -22.86 -34.95 28.09
C LEU A 855 -24.12 -35.45 28.79
N ALA A 856 -25.29 -34.89 28.45
CA ALA A 856 -26.55 -35.34 28.99
C ALA A 856 -26.81 -36.82 28.67
N GLU A 857 -26.66 -37.23 27.41
CA GLU A 857 -26.87 -38.60 26.95
C GLU A 857 -25.84 -39.58 27.53
N LEU A 858 -24.57 -39.17 27.67
CA LEU A 858 -23.48 -40.04 28.12
C LEU A 858 -23.66 -40.56 29.55
N ILE A 859 -24.23 -39.74 30.45
CA ILE A 859 -24.38 -40.10 31.88
C ILE A 859 -25.83 -39.99 32.39
N GLY A 860 -26.79 -39.81 31.47
CA GLY A 860 -28.22 -39.66 31.80
C GLY A 860 -28.52 -38.41 32.63
N MET A 861 -27.79 -37.30 32.41
CA MET A 861 -27.89 -36.09 33.22
C MET A 861 -29.04 -35.19 32.74
N PRO A 862 -30.07 -34.92 33.58
CA PRO A 862 -31.12 -33.96 33.26
C PRO A 862 -30.58 -32.56 32.97
N VAL A 863 -31.17 -31.89 31.99
CA VAL A 863 -30.77 -30.54 31.54
C VAL A 863 -31.91 -29.55 31.77
N ALA A 864 -31.72 -28.66 32.73
CA ALA A 864 -32.54 -27.48 32.92
C ALA A 864 -31.88 -26.25 32.28
N THR A 865 -32.67 -25.20 32.05
CA THR A 865 -32.15 -23.96 31.46
C THR A 865 -32.50 -22.75 32.31
N SER A 866 -31.67 -21.71 32.26
CA SER A 866 -32.12 -20.38 32.63
C SER A 866 -33.09 -19.84 31.56
N TYR A 867 -33.79 -18.73 31.83
CA TYR A 867 -34.64 -18.09 30.80
C TYR A 867 -33.82 -17.75 29.54
N MET A 868 -32.63 -17.18 29.72
CA MET A 868 -31.72 -16.83 28.62
C MET A 868 -30.92 -18.01 28.06
N GLY A 869 -31.01 -19.19 28.68
CA GLY A 869 -30.46 -20.44 28.18
C GLY A 869 -31.52 -21.38 27.57
N LYS A 870 -32.80 -20.98 27.55
CA LYS A 870 -33.88 -21.77 26.99
C LYS A 870 -33.55 -22.11 25.54
N SER A 871 -33.81 -23.35 25.13
CA SER A 871 -33.34 -23.95 23.86
C SER A 871 -31.84 -24.27 23.78
N SER A 872 -31.12 -24.40 24.89
CA SER A 872 -29.76 -25.00 24.91
C SER A 872 -29.76 -26.49 24.52
N ILE A 873 -30.89 -27.14 24.71
CA ILE A 873 -31.26 -28.47 24.22
C ILE A 873 -32.71 -28.36 23.71
N GLU A 874 -33.11 -29.17 22.74
CA GLU A 874 -34.54 -29.25 22.37
C GLU A 874 -35.37 -29.71 23.56
N GLU A 875 -36.42 -28.97 23.93
CA GLU A 875 -37.24 -29.28 25.11
C GLU A 875 -38.19 -30.47 24.89
N THR A 876 -38.21 -31.00 23.68
CA THR A 876 -38.78 -32.31 23.34
C THR A 876 -37.86 -33.49 23.70
N HIS A 877 -36.59 -33.24 24.04
CA HIS A 877 -35.64 -34.28 24.43
C HIS A 877 -36.02 -34.93 25.77
N ASP A 878 -35.75 -36.24 25.90
CA ASP A 878 -36.09 -37.03 27.08
C ASP A 878 -35.44 -36.51 28.37
N LEU A 879 -34.23 -35.95 28.28
CA LEU A 879 -33.49 -35.37 29.40
C LEU A 879 -33.75 -33.87 29.63
N ALA A 880 -34.49 -33.19 28.76
CA ALA A 880 -34.77 -31.76 28.93
C ALA A 880 -35.81 -31.52 30.03
N LEU A 881 -35.53 -30.63 30.97
CA LEU A 881 -36.41 -30.26 32.08
C LEU A 881 -37.18 -28.96 31.82
N GLY A 882 -36.75 -28.16 30.85
CA GLY A 882 -37.25 -26.80 30.60
C GLY A 882 -36.58 -25.74 31.50
N SER A 883 -37.16 -24.53 31.52
CA SER A 883 -36.57 -23.40 32.24
C SER A 883 -36.79 -23.46 33.76
N THR A 884 -35.88 -22.87 34.55
CA THR A 884 -35.94 -22.81 36.03
C THR A 884 -36.44 -21.45 36.56
N GLY A 885 -36.72 -21.39 37.86
CA GLY A 885 -37.06 -20.17 38.58
C GLY A 885 -38.56 -19.89 38.63
N SER A 886 -38.93 -18.64 38.94
CA SER A 886 -40.32 -18.25 39.23
C SER A 886 -41.26 -18.34 38.02
N ILE A 887 -40.72 -18.31 36.80
CA ILE A 887 -41.45 -18.46 35.54
C ILE A 887 -41.10 -19.76 34.79
N GLY A 888 -40.45 -20.70 35.48
CA GLY A 888 -39.99 -21.98 34.95
C GLY A 888 -40.96 -23.15 35.14
N GLN A 889 -40.49 -24.35 34.80
CA GLN A 889 -41.21 -25.61 34.99
C GLN A 889 -41.15 -26.06 36.44
N LYS A 890 -42.27 -26.61 36.93
CA LYS A 890 -42.32 -27.22 38.27
C LYS A 890 -41.39 -28.44 38.33
N LEU A 891 -41.36 -29.26 37.27
CA LEU A 891 -40.39 -30.35 37.12
C LEU A 891 -38.93 -29.87 37.22
N ALA A 892 -38.54 -28.86 36.45
CA ALA A 892 -37.17 -28.34 36.48
C ALA A 892 -36.79 -27.84 37.87
N ASN A 893 -37.71 -27.12 38.52
CA ASN A 893 -37.45 -26.62 39.86
C ASN A 893 -37.31 -27.74 40.89
N TYR A 894 -38.19 -28.75 40.83
CA TYR A 894 -38.11 -29.91 41.70
C TYR A 894 -36.76 -30.64 41.56
N MET A 895 -36.33 -30.91 40.32
CA MET A 895 -35.07 -31.61 40.06
C MET A 895 -33.86 -30.78 40.54
N VAL A 896 -33.83 -29.47 40.27
CA VAL A 896 -32.73 -28.60 40.71
C VAL A 896 -32.64 -28.53 42.23
N SER A 897 -33.77 -28.48 42.95
CA SER A 897 -33.76 -28.42 44.42
C SER A 897 -33.34 -29.72 45.10
N ASN A 898 -33.53 -30.86 44.43
CA ASN A 898 -33.16 -32.18 44.97
C ASN A 898 -31.82 -32.70 44.43
N ALA A 899 -31.16 -31.98 43.51
CA ALA A 899 -29.87 -32.39 42.96
C ALA A 899 -28.78 -32.42 44.04
N ASP A 900 -27.87 -33.38 44.00
CA ASP A 900 -26.66 -33.40 44.84
C ASP A 900 -25.50 -32.64 44.18
N VAL A 901 -25.42 -32.66 42.85
CA VAL A 901 -24.45 -31.89 42.06
C VAL A 901 -25.15 -31.03 41.00
N ILE A 902 -24.82 -29.75 40.97
CA ILE A 902 -25.30 -28.81 39.94
C ILE A 902 -24.14 -28.41 39.04
N LEU A 903 -24.24 -28.72 37.75
CA LEU A 903 -23.34 -28.21 36.71
C LEU A 903 -23.96 -26.99 36.02
N ALA A 904 -23.58 -25.80 36.47
CA ALA A 904 -24.00 -24.53 35.90
C ALA A 904 -23.09 -24.16 34.71
N VAL A 905 -23.61 -24.20 33.49
CA VAL A 905 -22.84 -23.99 32.25
C VAL A 905 -23.23 -22.68 31.59
N GLY A 906 -22.30 -21.73 31.53
CA GLY A 906 -22.52 -20.44 30.85
C GLY A 906 -23.66 -19.61 31.47
N THR A 907 -23.90 -19.79 32.77
CA THR A 907 -24.94 -19.11 33.54
C THR A 907 -24.35 -18.47 34.79
N CYS A 908 -24.80 -17.25 35.11
CA CYS A 908 -24.45 -16.57 36.35
C CYS A 908 -25.45 -16.85 37.48
N LEU A 909 -26.40 -17.78 37.28
CA LEU A 909 -27.42 -18.15 38.27
C LEU A 909 -28.21 -16.94 38.80
N ALA A 910 -28.59 -16.04 37.88
CA ALA A 910 -29.22 -14.76 38.19
C ALA A 910 -30.49 -14.90 39.07
N PRO A 911 -30.80 -13.89 39.91
CA PRO A 911 -31.90 -13.98 40.88
C PRO A 911 -33.25 -14.37 40.26
N ASP A 912 -33.57 -13.86 39.07
CA ASP A 912 -34.82 -14.15 38.37
C ASP A 912 -34.94 -15.63 37.95
N ASN A 913 -33.82 -16.32 37.73
CA ASN A 913 -33.77 -17.73 37.33
C ASN A 913 -33.61 -18.69 38.53
N THR A 914 -33.34 -18.14 39.71
CA THR A 914 -33.07 -18.87 40.96
C THR A 914 -34.05 -18.51 42.07
N SER A 915 -35.26 -18.11 41.69
CA SER A 915 -36.36 -17.77 42.61
C SER A 915 -35.95 -16.71 43.64
N ASN A 916 -35.38 -15.61 43.16
CA ASN A 916 -34.82 -14.50 43.93
C ASN A 916 -33.68 -14.93 44.87
N CYS A 917 -32.74 -15.70 44.34
CA CYS A 917 -31.62 -16.28 45.11
C CYS A 917 -32.09 -17.12 46.31
N SER A 918 -33.22 -17.82 46.18
CA SER A 918 -33.78 -18.57 47.30
C SER A 918 -32.85 -19.71 47.70
N PHE A 919 -32.50 -19.75 48.98
CA PHE A 919 -31.80 -20.88 49.59
C PHE A 919 -32.70 -22.09 49.80
N ASP A 920 -34.00 -21.99 49.54
CA ASP A 920 -34.93 -23.11 49.48
C ASP A 920 -35.03 -23.71 48.07
N PHE A 921 -34.36 -23.08 47.09
CA PHE A 921 -34.34 -23.53 45.71
C PHE A 921 -33.00 -24.13 45.30
N ILE A 922 -31.90 -23.39 45.51
CA ILE A 922 -30.53 -23.89 45.39
C ILE A 922 -29.93 -23.83 46.80
N HIS A 923 -29.36 -24.95 47.26
CA HIS A 923 -28.85 -25.15 48.62
C HIS A 923 -27.31 -25.35 48.62
N PRO A 924 -26.48 -24.28 48.59
CA PRO A 924 -25.02 -24.40 48.48
C PRO A 924 -24.34 -25.12 49.66
N ARG A 925 -25.08 -25.38 50.75
CA ARG A 925 -24.58 -26.13 51.90
C ARG A 925 -24.58 -27.64 51.68
N TYR A 926 -25.49 -28.15 50.84
CA TYR A 926 -25.72 -29.58 50.62
C TYR A 926 -25.52 -29.99 49.17
N GLN A 927 -25.59 -29.04 48.23
CA GLN A 927 -25.36 -29.26 46.81
C GLN A 927 -23.95 -28.81 46.43
N ASP A 928 -23.22 -29.66 45.72
CA ASP A 928 -21.94 -29.29 45.15
C ASP A 928 -22.16 -28.58 43.80
N ILE A 929 -21.93 -27.26 43.80
CA ILE A 929 -22.12 -26.42 42.61
C ILE A 929 -20.81 -26.29 41.85
N ILE A 930 -20.82 -26.71 40.58
CA ILE A 930 -19.75 -26.56 39.60
C ILE A 930 -20.20 -25.51 38.61
N GLN A 931 -19.46 -24.41 38.46
CA GLN A 931 -19.85 -23.31 37.58
C GLN A 931 -18.80 -23.03 36.52
N ILE A 932 -19.21 -23.11 35.25
CA ILE A 932 -18.41 -22.76 34.08
C ILE A 932 -18.89 -21.39 33.57
N ASP A 933 -18.00 -20.41 33.57
CA ASP A 933 -18.25 -19.09 32.96
C ASP A 933 -16.99 -18.61 32.24
N ILE A 934 -17.15 -17.89 31.13
CA ILE A 934 -16.01 -17.34 30.38
C ILE A 934 -15.36 -16.15 31.09
N GLU A 935 -16.07 -15.52 32.04
CA GLU A 935 -15.57 -14.43 32.86
C GLU A 935 -15.41 -14.90 34.31
N SER A 936 -14.16 -14.85 34.78
CA SER A 936 -13.78 -15.34 36.11
C SER A 936 -14.52 -14.64 37.25
N ARG A 937 -14.93 -13.37 37.05
CA ARG A 937 -15.70 -12.61 38.05
C ARG A 937 -17.16 -13.07 38.21
N ASN A 938 -17.71 -13.83 37.26
CA ASN A 938 -19.10 -14.32 37.36
C ASN A 938 -19.18 -15.64 38.14
N ALA A 939 -18.12 -16.47 38.08
CA ALA A 939 -18.09 -17.73 38.81
C ALA A 939 -18.12 -17.47 40.33
N GLY A 940 -19.08 -18.06 41.03
CA GLY A 940 -19.27 -17.86 42.46
C GLY A 940 -19.90 -16.52 42.86
N TRP A 941 -20.40 -15.72 41.91
CA TRP A 941 -20.96 -14.40 42.22
C TRP A 941 -22.29 -14.49 42.99
N THR A 942 -23.24 -15.33 42.55
CA THR A 942 -24.55 -15.43 43.20
C THR A 942 -24.60 -16.45 44.33
N TYR A 943 -23.96 -17.60 44.14
CA TYR A 943 -23.87 -18.67 45.13
C TYR A 943 -22.41 -19.09 45.30
N PRO A 944 -21.97 -19.50 46.51
CA PRO A 944 -20.65 -20.07 46.68
C PRO A 944 -20.55 -21.39 45.89
N VAL A 945 -19.49 -21.53 45.11
CA VAL A 945 -19.26 -22.72 44.26
C VAL A 945 -18.19 -23.63 44.84
N LYS A 946 -18.35 -24.94 44.63
CA LYS A 946 -17.35 -25.96 44.98
C LYS A 946 -16.18 -25.93 44.00
N VAL A 947 -16.48 -25.71 42.72
CA VAL A 947 -15.50 -25.58 41.63
C VAL A 947 -15.96 -24.46 40.69
N GLY A 948 -15.15 -23.41 40.56
CA GLY A 948 -15.35 -22.36 39.56
C GLY A 948 -14.37 -22.53 38.40
N ILE A 949 -14.89 -22.58 37.17
CA ILE A 949 -14.12 -22.82 35.96
C ILE A 949 -14.22 -21.59 35.06
N THR A 950 -13.09 -20.96 34.79
CA THR A 950 -12.99 -19.88 33.80
C THR A 950 -12.68 -20.48 32.43
N SER A 951 -13.71 -20.73 31.63
CA SER A 951 -13.57 -21.36 30.32
C SER A 951 -14.73 -21.00 29.41
N ASP A 952 -14.50 -21.02 28.11
CA ASP A 952 -15.60 -21.11 27.15
C ASP A 952 -16.42 -22.40 27.40
N ALA A 953 -17.74 -22.30 27.29
CA ALA A 953 -18.66 -23.39 27.63
C ALA A 953 -18.44 -24.62 26.73
N LYS A 954 -18.24 -24.41 25.43
CA LYS A 954 -18.03 -25.49 24.46
C LYS A 954 -16.72 -26.22 24.75
N VAL A 955 -15.65 -25.45 24.99
CA VAL A 955 -14.32 -26.00 25.30
C VAL A 955 -14.35 -26.78 26.61
N ALA A 956 -14.96 -26.22 27.66
CA ALA A 956 -15.05 -26.89 28.96
C ALA A 956 -15.80 -28.22 28.88
N LEU A 957 -16.97 -28.22 28.22
CA LEU A 957 -17.78 -29.42 28.08
C LEU A 957 -17.05 -30.52 27.30
N ARG A 958 -16.31 -30.18 26.23
CA ARG A 958 -15.49 -31.13 25.48
C ARG A 958 -14.42 -31.80 26.32
N GLU A 959 -13.70 -31.02 27.11
CA GLU A 959 -12.65 -31.56 27.99
C GLU A 959 -13.24 -32.41 29.12
N ILE A 960 -14.39 -32.02 29.66
CA ILE A 960 -15.12 -32.82 30.66
C ILE A 960 -15.62 -34.14 30.04
N LEU A 961 -16.22 -34.09 28.85
CA LEU A 961 -16.64 -35.27 28.08
C LEU A 961 -15.48 -36.24 27.86
N ALA A 962 -14.35 -35.73 27.38
CA ALA A 962 -13.15 -36.53 27.16
C ALA A 962 -12.65 -37.17 28.48
N ALA A 963 -12.68 -36.43 29.58
CA ALA A 963 -12.31 -36.93 30.90
C ALA A 963 -13.27 -38.01 31.41
N ILE A 964 -14.58 -37.86 31.21
CA ILE A 964 -15.59 -38.88 31.58
C ILE A 964 -15.36 -40.16 30.78
N ILE A 965 -15.17 -40.05 29.46
CA ILE A 965 -14.89 -41.21 28.59
C ILE A 965 -13.63 -41.94 29.06
N GLN A 966 -12.61 -41.20 29.51
CA GLN A 966 -11.35 -41.78 30.00
C GLN A 966 -11.49 -42.49 31.36
N GLU A 967 -12.25 -41.91 32.30
CA GLU A 967 -12.46 -42.51 33.63
C GLU A 967 -13.42 -43.72 33.55
N GLY A 968 -14.29 -43.76 32.54
CA GLY A 968 -15.23 -44.84 32.27
C GLY A 968 -16.60 -44.61 32.92
N VAL A 969 -17.67 -44.78 32.14
CA VAL A 969 -19.04 -44.59 32.61
C VAL A 969 -19.52 -45.83 33.35
N GLN A 970 -19.92 -45.68 34.62
CA GLN A 970 -20.44 -46.77 35.46
C GLN A 970 -21.86 -46.50 36.02
N VAL A 971 -22.53 -45.45 35.53
CA VAL A 971 -23.88 -45.05 35.94
C VAL A 971 -24.95 -45.73 35.09
N ASP A 972 -26.09 -46.06 35.72
CA ASP A 972 -27.27 -46.60 35.03
C ASP A 972 -28.04 -45.46 34.32
N VAL A 973 -27.67 -45.22 33.07
CA VAL A 973 -28.27 -44.19 32.22
C VAL A 973 -29.74 -44.49 31.91
N GLU A 974 -30.08 -45.77 31.72
CA GLU A 974 -31.44 -46.17 31.37
C GLU A 974 -32.42 -45.92 32.52
N GLU A 975 -32.02 -46.24 33.76
CA GLU A 975 -32.80 -45.96 34.96
C GLU A 975 -33.04 -44.44 35.14
N ARG A 976 -31.99 -43.62 34.99
CA ARG A 976 -32.11 -42.15 35.10
C ARG A 976 -33.09 -41.58 34.08
N VAL A 977 -32.98 -41.99 32.82
CA VAL A 977 -33.87 -41.56 31.74
C VAL A 977 -35.31 -42.02 32.01
N ALA A 978 -35.52 -43.27 32.44
CA ALA A 978 -36.84 -43.82 32.74
C ALA A 978 -37.53 -43.06 33.89
N ARG A 979 -36.78 -42.70 34.95
CA ARG A 979 -37.28 -41.90 36.08
C ARG A 979 -37.77 -40.53 35.62
N ILE A 980 -37.00 -39.84 34.79
CA ILE A 980 -37.37 -38.51 34.27
C ILE A 980 -38.61 -38.60 33.37
N LYS A 981 -38.69 -39.59 32.48
CA LYS A 981 -39.87 -39.83 31.63
C LYS A 981 -41.14 -39.99 32.47
N LYS A 982 -41.08 -40.83 33.51
CA LYS A 982 -42.19 -41.05 34.42
C LYS A 982 -42.65 -39.76 35.12
N MET A 983 -41.71 -38.89 35.50
CA MET A 983 -42.05 -37.61 36.13
C MET A 983 -42.66 -36.61 35.14
N LYS A 984 -42.32 -36.69 33.85
CA LYS A 984 -42.93 -35.85 32.80
C LYS A 984 -44.38 -36.22 32.50
N GLU A 985 -44.77 -37.47 32.75
CA GLU A 985 -46.15 -37.95 32.61
C GLU A 985 -47.04 -37.55 33.80
N ASP A 986 -46.46 -37.09 34.90
CA ASP A 986 -47.21 -36.61 36.07
C ASP A 986 -47.71 -35.18 35.83
N ASP A 987 -49.03 -35.02 35.69
CA ASP A 987 -49.68 -33.72 35.51
C ASP A 987 -49.35 -32.74 36.66
N GLU A 988 -49.06 -33.23 37.87
CA GLU A 988 -48.63 -32.39 39.00
C GLU A 988 -47.27 -31.75 38.77
N MET A 989 -46.43 -32.28 37.86
CA MET A 989 -45.14 -31.69 37.50
C MET A 989 -45.26 -30.58 36.45
N GLU A 990 -46.47 -30.35 35.91
CA GLU A 990 -46.82 -29.27 34.97
C GLU A 990 -45.86 -29.14 33.77
N PHE A 991 -45.29 -30.24 33.27
CA PHE A 991 -44.26 -30.20 32.22
C PHE A 991 -44.85 -29.78 30.86
N PHE A 992 -44.63 -28.52 30.45
CA PHE A 992 -45.17 -27.92 29.22
C PHE A 992 -46.70 -28.10 29.03
N TRP A 993 -47.42 -28.22 30.14
CA TRP A 993 -48.85 -28.52 30.15
C TRP A 993 -49.62 -27.50 30.98
N SER A 994 -50.86 -27.21 30.57
CA SER A 994 -51.81 -26.41 31.32
C SER A 994 -53.24 -26.86 31.05
N LYS A 995 -54.04 -27.04 32.11
CA LYS A 995 -55.48 -27.30 31.99
C LYS A 995 -56.25 -26.24 31.20
N TYR A 996 -55.70 -25.03 31.06
CA TYR A 996 -56.33 -23.92 30.33
C TYR A 996 -56.16 -24.00 28.80
N PHE A 997 -55.34 -24.92 28.29
CA PHE A 997 -55.13 -25.15 26.85
C PHE A 997 -56.42 -25.42 26.06
N PHE A 998 -57.42 -26.01 26.71
CA PHE A 998 -58.67 -26.42 26.08
C PHE A 998 -59.83 -25.48 26.39
N ARG A 999 -59.57 -24.34 27.07
CA ARG A 999 -60.61 -23.39 27.45
C ARG A 999 -60.97 -22.48 26.28
N GLU A 1000 -62.16 -22.69 25.70
CA GLU A 1000 -62.65 -21.90 24.57
C GLU A 1000 -63.50 -20.71 25.06
N ARG A 1001 -62.84 -19.59 25.39
CA ARG A 1001 -63.51 -18.33 25.76
C ARG A 1001 -62.94 -17.12 25.01
N ILE A 1002 -63.71 -16.03 24.99
CA ILE A 1002 -63.31 -14.72 24.46
C ILE A 1002 -63.40 -13.69 25.61
N PRO A 1003 -62.37 -12.87 25.88
CA PRO A 1003 -61.04 -12.84 25.23
C PRO A 1003 -60.26 -14.16 25.38
N ILE A 1004 -59.39 -14.47 24.41
CA ILE A 1004 -58.62 -15.72 24.35
C ILE A 1004 -57.64 -15.84 25.52
N ASP A 1005 -57.52 -17.04 26.10
CA ASP A 1005 -56.51 -17.33 27.12
C ASP A 1005 -55.10 -17.42 26.51
N PRO A 1006 -54.06 -16.80 27.12
CA PRO A 1006 -52.68 -16.84 26.61
C PRO A 1006 -52.16 -18.26 26.37
N GLU A 1007 -52.53 -19.22 27.22
CA GLU A 1007 -52.12 -20.61 27.11
C GLU A 1007 -52.63 -21.26 25.81
N ARG A 1008 -53.83 -20.89 25.34
CA ARG A 1008 -54.38 -21.36 24.06
C ARG A 1008 -53.60 -20.80 22.87
N ILE A 1009 -53.06 -19.58 23.00
CA ILE A 1009 -52.15 -19.00 22.00
C ILE A 1009 -50.86 -19.82 21.94
N VAL A 1010 -50.24 -20.11 23.09
CA VAL A 1010 -49.01 -20.91 23.16
C VAL A 1010 -49.21 -22.30 22.57
N LYS A 1011 -50.30 -23.00 22.93
CA LYS A 1011 -50.69 -24.29 22.33
C LYS A 1011 -50.76 -24.22 20.81
N SER A 1012 -51.43 -23.19 20.28
CA SER A 1012 -51.60 -23.03 18.84
C SER A 1012 -50.27 -22.82 18.11
N VAL A 1013 -49.31 -22.15 18.75
CA VAL A 1013 -47.94 -21.98 18.24
C VAL A 1013 -47.17 -23.30 18.32
N ASN A 1014 -47.18 -24.02 19.45
CA ASN A 1014 -46.54 -25.34 19.59
C ASN A 1014 -46.99 -26.34 18.51
N GLU A 1015 -48.27 -26.34 18.14
CA GLU A 1015 -48.83 -27.23 17.10
C GLU A 1015 -48.37 -26.91 15.67
N ARG A 1016 -47.85 -25.70 15.43
CA ARG A 1016 -47.58 -25.17 14.07
C ARG A 1016 -46.12 -24.81 13.82
N ILE A 1017 -45.35 -24.63 14.89
CA ILE A 1017 -43.94 -24.28 14.78
C ILE A 1017 -43.15 -25.41 14.13
N ARG A 1018 -42.25 -25.07 13.22
CA ARG A 1018 -41.30 -26.01 12.62
C ARG A 1018 -39.93 -25.83 13.24
N LYS A 1019 -39.07 -26.84 13.13
CA LYS A 1019 -37.71 -26.82 13.72
C LYS A 1019 -36.86 -25.66 13.22
N GLU A 1020 -37.10 -25.21 12.00
CA GLU A 1020 -36.34 -24.15 11.32
C GLU A 1020 -36.83 -22.74 11.68
N ASP A 1021 -38.05 -22.62 12.21
CA ASP A 1021 -38.66 -21.34 12.60
C ASP A 1021 -37.98 -20.77 13.85
N LEU A 1022 -37.79 -19.45 13.90
CA LEU A 1022 -37.19 -18.72 15.03
C LEU A 1022 -38.26 -17.90 15.76
N LEU A 1023 -38.38 -18.12 17.06
CA LEU A 1023 -39.29 -17.40 17.93
C LEU A 1023 -38.56 -16.31 18.72
N LEU A 1024 -39.08 -15.08 18.68
CA LEU A 1024 -38.60 -13.96 19.46
C LEU A 1024 -39.66 -13.52 20.47
N LEU A 1025 -39.26 -13.33 21.73
CA LEU A 1025 -40.14 -12.83 22.79
C LEU A 1025 -39.90 -11.34 23.04
N ASP A 1026 -40.86 -10.66 23.65
CA ASP A 1026 -40.71 -9.27 24.12
C ASP A 1026 -40.69 -9.19 25.66
N GLY A 1027 -40.31 -8.03 26.20
CA GLY A 1027 -40.53 -7.76 27.62
C GLY A 1027 -42.03 -7.78 27.99
N GLY A 1028 -42.40 -8.47 29.07
CA GLY A 1028 -43.78 -8.48 29.60
C GLY A 1028 -44.42 -9.88 29.73
N ASN A 1029 -45.75 -9.94 29.84
CA ASN A 1029 -46.47 -11.20 30.11
C ASN A 1029 -46.28 -12.27 29.03
N ASN A 1030 -46.10 -11.85 27.77
CA ASN A 1030 -45.85 -12.77 26.66
C ASN A 1030 -44.67 -13.71 26.97
N ARG A 1031 -43.59 -13.18 27.58
CA ARG A 1031 -42.41 -13.97 27.93
C ARG A 1031 -42.71 -15.02 28.99
N MET A 1032 -43.58 -14.72 29.96
CA MET A 1032 -43.88 -15.64 31.06
C MET A 1032 -44.60 -16.88 30.53
N TRP A 1033 -45.64 -16.67 29.72
CA TRP A 1033 -46.42 -17.76 29.14
C TRP A 1033 -45.57 -18.62 28.18
N PHE A 1034 -44.80 -17.98 27.29
CA PHE A 1034 -43.97 -18.73 26.34
C PHE A 1034 -42.75 -19.38 27.00
N THR A 1035 -42.12 -18.78 28.00
CA THR A 1035 -41.02 -19.44 28.73
C THR A 1035 -41.51 -20.72 29.40
N LYS A 1036 -42.69 -20.68 30.02
CA LYS A 1036 -43.28 -21.83 30.74
C LYS A 1036 -43.97 -22.85 29.82
N LEU A 1037 -44.61 -22.46 28.72
CA LEU A 1037 -45.49 -23.38 27.99
C LEU A 1037 -45.06 -23.63 26.53
N PHE A 1038 -44.19 -22.81 25.95
CA PHE A 1038 -43.68 -23.08 24.61
C PHE A 1038 -42.53 -24.08 24.69
N GLN A 1039 -42.68 -25.20 24.00
CA GLN A 1039 -41.73 -26.31 24.03
C GLN A 1039 -40.89 -26.28 22.75
N THR A 1040 -39.59 -26.02 22.88
CA THR A 1040 -38.71 -25.96 21.73
C THR A 1040 -38.47 -27.35 21.11
N THR A 1041 -38.40 -27.38 19.78
CA THR A 1041 -38.20 -28.59 18.96
C THR A 1041 -36.80 -28.67 18.35
N ALA A 1042 -36.01 -27.60 18.50
CA ALA A 1042 -34.62 -27.51 18.09
C ALA A 1042 -33.81 -26.62 19.07
N PRO A 1043 -32.50 -26.82 19.20
CA PRO A 1043 -31.62 -25.89 19.90
C PRO A 1043 -31.58 -24.50 19.23
N GLY A 1044 -31.50 -23.44 20.02
CA GLY A 1044 -31.45 -22.05 19.53
C GLY A 1044 -32.75 -21.51 18.91
N GLN A 1045 -33.87 -22.23 19.04
CA GLN A 1045 -35.16 -21.88 18.40
C GLN A 1045 -35.87 -20.67 19.03
N LEU A 1046 -35.52 -20.30 20.27
CA LEU A 1046 -36.17 -19.21 21.00
C LEU A 1046 -35.14 -18.24 21.55
N ILE A 1047 -35.37 -16.95 21.32
CA ILE A 1047 -34.56 -15.87 21.89
C ILE A 1047 -35.47 -14.80 22.48
N GLY A 1048 -35.12 -14.27 23.65
CA GLY A 1048 -35.83 -13.14 24.25
C GLY A 1048 -34.86 -12.07 24.76
N PRO A 1049 -35.40 -10.90 25.13
CA PRO A 1049 -34.65 -9.91 25.88
C PRO A 1049 -34.51 -10.43 27.31
N GLY A 1050 -33.31 -10.36 27.86
CA GLY A 1050 -33.05 -10.82 29.23
C GLY A 1050 -31.75 -10.28 29.80
N GLY A 1051 -31.23 -9.23 29.20
CA GLY A 1051 -30.28 -8.35 29.82
C GLY A 1051 -30.97 -7.30 30.69
N ALA A 1052 -31.53 -6.28 30.05
CA ALA A 1052 -32.42 -5.29 30.66
C ALA A 1052 -33.88 -5.75 30.64
N ALA A 1053 -34.23 -6.70 29.76
CA ALA A 1053 -35.55 -7.29 29.63
C ALA A 1053 -36.66 -6.27 29.33
N GLY A 1054 -36.34 -5.24 28.54
CA GLY A 1054 -37.23 -4.13 28.26
C GLY A 1054 -38.35 -4.44 27.26
N ILE A 1055 -39.46 -3.74 27.44
CA ILE A 1055 -40.66 -3.80 26.58
C ILE A 1055 -40.38 -3.11 25.24
N GLY A 1056 -40.94 -3.64 24.15
CA GLY A 1056 -40.77 -3.10 22.80
C GLY A 1056 -39.49 -3.56 22.07
N TRP A 1057 -38.60 -4.31 22.71
CA TRP A 1057 -37.40 -4.89 22.08
C TRP A 1057 -37.74 -5.76 20.87
N CYS A 1058 -38.76 -6.62 21.00
CA CYS A 1058 -39.10 -7.60 19.97
C CYS A 1058 -39.50 -6.96 18.63
N THR A 1059 -40.07 -5.74 18.65
CA THR A 1059 -40.42 -5.01 17.43
C THR A 1059 -39.22 -4.82 16.51
N SER A 1060 -38.07 -4.46 17.06
CA SER A 1060 -36.86 -4.23 16.26
C SER A 1060 -36.08 -5.54 16.07
N ALA A 1061 -36.14 -6.44 17.05
CA ALA A 1061 -35.41 -7.70 17.01
C ALA A 1061 -35.90 -8.64 15.89
N VAL A 1062 -37.20 -8.66 15.59
CA VAL A 1062 -37.74 -9.47 14.48
C VAL A 1062 -37.14 -9.06 13.14
N ILE A 1063 -36.98 -7.76 12.91
CA ILE A 1063 -36.37 -7.26 11.68
C ILE A 1063 -34.89 -7.64 11.61
N GLY A 1064 -34.14 -7.40 12.70
CA GLY A 1064 -32.73 -7.79 12.76
C GLY A 1064 -32.50 -9.29 12.58
N ALA A 1065 -33.40 -10.13 13.11
CA ALA A 1065 -33.35 -11.57 12.93
C ALA A 1065 -33.76 -12.02 11.53
N ALA A 1066 -34.75 -11.38 10.90
CA ALA A 1066 -35.12 -11.64 9.52
C ALA A 1066 -33.95 -11.35 8.57
N ILE A 1067 -33.21 -10.26 8.81
CA ILE A 1067 -31.96 -9.94 8.09
C ILE A 1067 -30.89 -11.00 8.36
N ALA A 1068 -30.69 -11.40 9.62
CA ALA A 1068 -29.68 -12.41 9.98
C ALA A 1068 -29.97 -13.80 9.38
N LYS A 1069 -31.25 -14.12 9.14
CA LYS A 1069 -31.72 -15.40 8.59
C LYS A 1069 -32.12 -15.31 7.11
N GLU A 1070 -31.77 -14.22 6.43
CA GLU A 1070 -32.10 -14.06 5.01
C GLU A 1070 -31.55 -15.24 4.19
N GLY A 1071 -32.40 -15.80 3.32
CA GLY A 1071 -32.07 -16.98 2.50
C GLY A 1071 -32.09 -18.33 3.25
N GLN A 1072 -32.36 -18.36 4.56
CA GLN A 1072 -32.53 -19.61 5.32
C GLN A 1072 -33.99 -20.08 5.30
N GLU A 1073 -34.19 -21.40 5.41
CA GLU A 1073 -35.52 -21.95 5.64
C GLU A 1073 -36.02 -21.61 7.05
N GLY A 1074 -37.33 -21.44 7.18
CA GLY A 1074 -37.98 -21.08 8.45
C GLY A 1074 -38.56 -19.67 8.44
N LYS A 1075 -39.45 -19.40 9.40
CA LYS A 1075 -40.07 -18.09 9.62
C LYS A 1075 -39.49 -17.43 10.86
N VAL A 1076 -39.32 -16.12 10.83
CA VAL A 1076 -39.07 -15.31 12.03
C VAL A 1076 -40.40 -14.85 12.60
N ILE A 1077 -40.66 -15.20 13.86
CA ILE A 1077 -41.95 -14.96 14.52
C ILE A 1077 -41.71 -14.20 15.83
N GLY A 1078 -42.23 -12.98 15.93
CA GLY A 1078 -42.21 -12.19 17.16
C GLY A 1078 -43.49 -12.33 17.96
N ILE A 1079 -43.37 -12.70 19.23
CA ILE A 1079 -44.46 -12.70 20.20
C ILE A 1079 -44.34 -11.45 21.06
N ILE A 1080 -45.36 -10.59 20.99
CA ILE A 1080 -45.28 -9.26 21.59
C ILE A 1080 -46.62 -8.84 22.20
N GLY A 1081 -46.60 -8.00 23.23
CA GLY A 1081 -47.81 -7.35 23.74
C GLY A 1081 -48.15 -6.09 22.94
N ASP A 1082 -49.43 -5.73 22.86
CA ASP A 1082 -49.91 -4.46 22.31
C ASP A 1082 -49.12 -3.22 22.76
N GLY A 1083 -48.85 -3.07 24.06
CA GLY A 1083 -48.11 -1.92 24.59
C GLY A 1083 -46.66 -1.86 24.11
N GLY A 1084 -46.00 -3.02 23.98
CA GLY A 1084 -44.64 -3.12 23.42
C GLY A 1084 -44.63 -2.83 21.92
N PHE A 1085 -45.64 -3.30 21.19
CA PHE A 1085 -45.76 -3.08 19.75
C PHE A 1085 -46.01 -1.60 19.42
N MET A 1086 -46.84 -0.91 20.21
CA MET A 1086 -47.08 0.54 20.07
C MET A 1086 -45.79 1.36 20.14
N MET A 1087 -44.83 0.95 20.97
CA MET A 1087 -43.55 1.66 21.15
C MET A 1087 -42.60 1.54 19.94
N GLY A 1088 -42.90 0.62 19.01
CA GLY A 1088 -42.07 0.35 17.84
C GLY A 1088 -42.82 0.39 16.52
N LEU A 1089 -44.00 1.04 16.43
CA LEU A 1089 -44.81 1.07 15.20
C LEU A 1089 -44.04 1.54 13.95
N TYR A 1090 -43.10 2.47 14.14
CA TYR A 1090 -42.24 2.98 13.07
C TYR A 1090 -41.39 1.89 12.40
N ASN A 1091 -41.20 0.73 13.04
CA ASN A 1091 -40.47 -0.39 12.46
C ASN A 1091 -41.18 -1.03 11.27
N LEU A 1092 -42.51 -0.88 11.16
CA LEU A 1092 -43.26 -1.35 9.99
C LEU A 1092 -42.80 -0.67 8.70
N GLU A 1093 -42.39 0.60 8.76
CA GLU A 1093 -41.86 1.30 7.61
C GLU A 1093 -40.48 0.76 7.19
N THR A 1094 -39.60 0.46 8.16
CA THR A 1094 -38.32 -0.19 7.89
C THR A 1094 -38.55 -1.57 7.24
N ALA A 1095 -39.46 -2.36 7.79
CA ALA A 1095 -39.80 -3.69 7.26
C ALA A 1095 -40.35 -3.63 5.83
N ARG A 1096 -41.26 -2.69 5.56
CA ARG A 1096 -41.82 -2.46 4.22
C ARG A 1096 -40.75 -2.07 3.20
N GLN A 1097 -39.81 -1.21 3.59
CA GLN A 1097 -38.71 -0.79 2.71
C GLN A 1097 -37.80 -1.96 2.33
N LEU A 1098 -37.58 -2.90 3.24
CA LEU A 1098 -36.67 -4.03 3.06
C LEU A 1098 -37.34 -5.30 2.53
N ASP A 1099 -38.68 -5.30 2.40
CA ASP A 1099 -39.49 -6.45 1.94
C ASP A 1099 -39.18 -7.77 2.70
N LEU A 1100 -39.08 -7.68 4.03
CA LEU A 1100 -38.63 -8.80 4.86
C LEU A 1100 -39.77 -9.77 5.23
N PRO A 1101 -39.54 -11.10 5.16
CA PRO A 1101 -40.55 -12.10 5.52
C PRO A 1101 -40.52 -12.43 7.02
N PHE A 1102 -41.46 -11.88 7.81
CA PHE A 1102 -41.64 -12.25 9.22
C PHE A 1102 -43.12 -12.19 9.66
N ILE A 1103 -43.40 -12.64 10.88
CA ILE A 1103 -44.74 -12.61 11.49
C ILE A 1103 -44.66 -11.95 12.87
N TYR A 1104 -45.58 -11.04 13.18
CA TYR A 1104 -45.85 -10.64 14.56
C TYR A 1104 -47.14 -11.29 15.06
N ILE A 1105 -47.10 -11.85 16.25
CA ILE A 1105 -48.27 -12.29 17.01
C ILE A 1105 -48.42 -11.33 18.18
N ILE A 1106 -49.40 -10.44 18.08
CA ILE A 1106 -49.66 -9.38 19.07
C ILE A 1106 -50.72 -9.83 20.06
N LEU A 1107 -50.35 -9.97 21.32
CA LEU A 1107 -51.27 -10.22 22.43
C LEU A 1107 -51.92 -8.90 22.83
N ASN A 1108 -53.03 -8.57 22.16
CA ASN A 1108 -53.80 -7.35 22.40
C ASN A 1108 -54.82 -7.55 23.52
N ASN A 1109 -54.55 -6.96 24.69
CA ASN A 1109 -55.46 -6.96 25.83
C ASN A 1109 -55.79 -5.54 26.31
N SER A 1110 -55.42 -4.55 25.50
CA SER A 1110 -55.55 -3.11 25.70
C SER A 1110 -55.04 -2.65 27.07
N SER A 1111 -53.91 -3.24 27.51
CA SER A 1111 -53.32 -2.92 28.82
C SER A 1111 -51.82 -3.20 28.92
N LEU A 1112 -51.13 -2.50 29.82
CA LEU A 1112 -49.78 -2.88 30.26
C LEU A 1112 -49.88 -4.03 31.28
N GLY A 1113 -50.21 -5.23 30.78
CA GLY A 1113 -50.69 -6.36 31.57
C GLY A 1113 -49.78 -6.81 32.72
N ASN A 1114 -48.47 -6.81 32.55
CA ASN A 1114 -47.54 -7.26 33.61
C ASN A 1114 -47.64 -6.39 34.85
N VAL A 1115 -47.56 -5.06 34.68
CA VAL A 1115 -47.65 -4.14 35.81
C VAL A 1115 -49.07 -4.09 36.36
N ARG A 1116 -50.09 -4.15 35.48
CA ARG A 1116 -51.50 -4.26 35.87
C ARG A 1116 -51.73 -5.41 36.85
N ASP A 1117 -51.11 -6.55 36.62
CA ASP A 1117 -51.35 -7.76 37.43
C ASP A 1117 -50.75 -7.66 38.85
N TYR A 1118 -49.76 -6.79 39.08
CA TYR A 1118 -49.26 -6.44 40.43
C TYR A 1118 -50.16 -5.45 41.18
N LEU A 1119 -51.05 -4.74 40.50
CA LEU A 1119 -51.89 -3.72 41.12
C LEU A 1119 -53.18 -4.31 41.70
N THR A 1120 -53.71 -3.64 42.72
CA THR A 1120 -55.06 -3.91 43.25
C THR A 1120 -56.10 -3.77 42.14
N ALA A 1121 -57.26 -4.42 42.28
CA ALA A 1121 -58.33 -4.38 41.28
C ALA A 1121 -58.73 -2.95 40.85
N ARG A 1122 -58.71 -1.98 41.77
CA ARG A 1122 -58.97 -0.57 41.44
C ARG A 1122 -57.82 0.10 40.70
N GLY A 1123 -56.58 -0.24 41.04
CA GLY A 1123 -55.37 0.30 40.41
C GLY A 1123 -55.15 -0.19 38.99
N ARG A 1124 -55.70 -1.36 38.61
CA ARG A 1124 -55.57 -1.92 37.26
C ARG A 1124 -55.96 -0.97 36.14
N LYS A 1125 -56.98 -0.12 36.37
CA LYS A 1125 -57.45 0.89 35.41
C LYS A 1125 -56.38 1.89 34.99
N VAL A 1126 -55.33 2.11 35.78
CA VAL A 1126 -54.20 3.00 35.44
C VAL A 1126 -53.37 2.44 34.28
N MET A 1127 -53.43 1.12 34.07
CA MET A 1127 -52.66 0.42 33.05
C MET A 1127 -53.51 -0.01 31.85
N GLU A 1128 -54.79 0.35 31.81
CA GLU A 1128 -55.72 0.03 30.70
C GLU A 1128 -55.82 1.22 29.75
N TYR A 1129 -55.94 0.95 28.45
CA TYR A 1129 -56.09 1.94 27.38
C TYR A 1129 -57.08 1.43 26.31
N GLU A 1130 -57.39 2.26 25.31
CA GLU A 1130 -58.33 1.89 24.24
C GLU A 1130 -57.74 0.83 23.30
N GLU A 1131 -58.60 -0.06 22.81
CA GLU A 1131 -58.21 -1.12 21.89
C GLU A 1131 -57.72 -0.56 20.55
N THR A 1132 -56.54 -1.01 20.12
CA THR A 1132 -55.93 -0.60 18.84
C THR A 1132 -55.96 -1.75 17.85
N ASN A 1133 -56.43 -1.49 16.63
CA ASN A 1133 -56.40 -2.47 15.53
C ASN A 1133 -55.06 -2.40 14.78
N PHE A 1134 -54.07 -3.13 15.27
CA PHE A 1134 -52.73 -3.18 14.69
C PHE A 1134 -52.67 -3.72 13.27
N ALA A 1135 -53.56 -4.66 12.91
CA ALA A 1135 -53.63 -5.19 11.55
C ALA A 1135 -54.11 -4.12 10.56
N ALA A 1136 -55.08 -3.28 10.95
CA ALA A 1136 -55.50 -2.15 10.14
C ALA A 1136 -54.38 -1.11 9.95
N ILE A 1137 -53.60 -0.84 11.01
CA ILE A 1137 -52.44 0.05 10.93
C ILE A 1137 -51.38 -0.51 9.98
N ALA A 1138 -51.02 -1.79 10.11
CA ALA A 1138 -50.06 -2.44 9.21
C ALA A 1138 -50.51 -2.35 7.74
N ASN A 1139 -51.77 -2.68 7.46
CA ASN A 1139 -52.34 -2.57 6.12
C ASN A 1139 -52.30 -1.13 5.59
N ALA A 1140 -52.61 -0.13 6.43
CA ALA A 1140 -52.54 1.28 6.04
C ALA A 1140 -51.11 1.75 5.75
N MET A 1141 -50.11 1.16 6.42
CA MET A 1141 -48.69 1.38 6.14
C MET A 1141 -48.18 0.57 4.94
N GLY A 1142 -48.98 -0.33 4.37
CA GLY A 1142 -48.60 -1.17 3.23
C GLY A 1142 -47.87 -2.47 3.61
N VAL A 1143 -48.03 -2.93 4.84
CA VAL A 1143 -47.53 -4.23 5.34
C VAL A 1143 -48.73 -5.17 5.56
N LYS A 1144 -48.58 -6.46 5.22
CA LYS A 1144 -49.65 -7.46 5.34
C LYS A 1144 -49.64 -8.20 6.66
#